data_AF-A0A9P9IA31-F1
#
_entry.id   AF-A0A9P9IA31-F1
#
_cell.length_a   1.000
_cell.length_b   1.000
_cell.length_c   1.000
_cell.angle_alpha   90.00
_cell.angle_beta   90.00
_cell.angle_gamma   90.00
#
_symmetry.space_group_name_H-M   'P 1'
#
loop_
_entity.id
_entity.type
_entity.pdbx_description
1 polymer ?
#
loop_
_entity_poly.entity_id
_entity_poly.type
_entity_poly.pdbx_seq_one_letter_code
_entity_poly.pdbx_strand_id
1 'polypeptide(L)'
;MHYRGILLHIDQELLSIDQKTVLSRLPIATGASFDSLAEEHNPTCLPDTRVDLLRQIHEWAKDPCAKPIYWLNGMAGTGKSTISRTVARCFAVSGHLGGSFFFKRGETDRGSVSKFFTTVAAQLAEREPAIAPHIKAAIDADPNIAGKAARDQFDKLIVQPLSDILPGARRFVTLVLVVDALDECERDEDVKLMIHLFSRTKDLQFPKLRILVTSRPELPIRLGFTAVKGAYQDLVLHEIQSGIIEHDISAFLEHELAKIKIEYNSSVSADRQLPSDWPGEGNIQLLVEMAIPLFIFAATVCRFLADRKCGNPNKQLKEVLQFQRESQLSQLDATYLPVLNRLIEGLADRQRDRVIQRFRRIVGSIVVLGSPLPISALERLLDLQKETIDDQLDLLHSVLSIPSSDQSPVRMLHLSFRDFLVDPEKRDKHLFWVDEKRVHHQLAMHCLRVMDKHLGTDMCKLVQPGTSRATVSPKHIDLCIPSEVQYACLYWVYHMQQAELLIDDDGPVYAFLLQYFPHWLEALSLIGRTSDCLSILKVLQSTLMLNGDGKLGDFLHDALRFILAHKSVIDSTPLQIYSSVLAFTPKHSTVRKAFFQDNQIPQWISLTPEPEDNWDQCQQVLEGHTGSVSSVAFSPDSSLVASASRDETVRLWRIEDGACIQELKGHTDSVSSVAFSPDSSLVASASRDKTVRLWRIEDGACIQELKGHTG
;
A
#
# COMPACT_ATOMS: atom_id res chain seq x y z
N MET A 1 41.74 31.36 -10.86
CA MET A 1 40.25 31.36 -10.89
C MET A 1 39.67 30.47 -12.01
N HIS A 2 40.28 30.39 -13.20
CA HIS A 2 39.71 29.62 -14.33
C HIS A 2 39.59 28.11 -14.11
N TYR A 3 40.59 27.46 -13.50
CA TYR A 3 40.55 26.01 -13.20
C TYR A 3 39.51 25.61 -12.15
N ARG A 4 39.20 26.50 -11.19
CA ARG A 4 38.18 26.25 -10.16
C ARG A 4 36.76 26.24 -10.74
N GLY A 5 36.51 27.07 -11.75
CA GLY A 5 35.23 27.10 -12.48
C GLY A 5 35.01 25.88 -13.36
N ILE A 6 36.07 25.33 -13.98
CA ILE A 6 35.99 24.11 -14.79
C ILE A 6 35.74 22.88 -13.90
N LEU A 7 36.43 22.76 -12.77
CA LEU A 7 36.19 21.68 -11.78
C LEU A 7 34.76 21.70 -11.23
N LEU A 8 34.25 22.88 -10.85
CA LEU A 8 32.86 23.02 -10.38
C LEU A 8 31.82 22.66 -11.46
N HIS A 9 32.13 22.92 -12.74
CA HIS A 9 31.24 22.57 -13.84
C HIS A 9 31.22 21.05 -14.11
N ILE A 10 32.39 20.41 -14.07
CA ILE A 10 32.52 18.94 -14.19
C ILE A 10 31.84 18.23 -13.02
N ASP A 11 32.01 18.73 -11.79
CA ASP A 11 31.36 18.17 -10.60
C ASP A 11 29.82 18.28 -10.70
N GLN A 12 29.29 19.40 -11.22
CA GLN A 12 27.85 19.57 -11.46
C GLN A 12 27.31 18.66 -12.57
N GLU A 13 28.07 18.45 -13.66
CA GLU A 13 27.69 17.51 -14.72
C GLU A 13 27.71 16.06 -14.23
N LEU A 14 28.70 15.66 -13.43
CA LEU A 14 28.78 14.33 -12.82
C LEU A 14 27.60 14.06 -11.87
N LEU A 15 27.27 15.03 -11.01
CA LEU A 15 26.10 14.96 -10.13
C LEU A 15 24.80 14.81 -10.94
N SER A 16 24.68 15.51 -12.07
CA SER A 16 23.53 15.37 -12.98
C SER A 16 23.42 13.96 -13.60
N ILE A 17 24.56 13.35 -13.97
CA ILE A 17 24.59 12.00 -14.54
C ILE A 17 24.22 10.95 -13.49
N ASP A 18 24.77 11.07 -12.28
CA ASP A 18 24.46 10.15 -11.18
C ASP A 18 22.99 10.26 -10.78
N GLN A 19 22.43 11.47 -10.72
CA GLN A 19 21.02 11.71 -10.48
C GLN A 19 20.13 11.05 -11.52
N LYS A 20 20.40 11.23 -12.83
CA LYS A 20 19.67 10.53 -13.89
C LYS A 20 19.77 9.01 -13.78
N THR A 21 20.93 8.50 -13.38
CA THR A 21 21.15 7.06 -13.21
C THR A 21 20.28 6.51 -12.08
N VAL A 22 20.26 7.16 -10.91
CA VAL A 22 19.40 6.77 -9.78
C VAL A 22 17.92 6.78 -10.18
N LEU A 23 17.45 7.87 -10.79
CA LEU A 23 16.05 8.04 -11.20
C LEU A 23 15.61 7.01 -12.25
N SER A 24 16.54 6.51 -13.09
CA SER A 24 16.24 5.49 -14.10
C SER A 24 16.22 4.06 -13.56
N ARG A 25 16.92 3.79 -12.45
CA ARG A 25 17.13 2.44 -11.92
C ARG A 25 16.27 2.07 -10.72
N LEU A 26 15.81 3.05 -9.94
CA LEU A 26 14.92 2.79 -8.80
C LEU A 26 13.45 2.75 -9.25
N PRO A 27 12.70 1.67 -8.97
CA PRO A 27 11.27 1.66 -9.20
C PRO A 27 10.59 2.60 -8.21
N ILE A 28 9.70 3.47 -8.70
CA ILE A 28 8.95 4.42 -7.88
C ILE A 28 7.46 4.07 -7.85
N ALA A 29 6.80 4.37 -6.74
CA ALA A 29 5.35 4.29 -6.61
C ALA A 29 4.71 5.48 -7.32
N THR A 30 4.07 5.22 -8.46
CA THR A 30 3.46 6.29 -9.26
C THR A 30 2.32 6.95 -8.49
N GLY A 31 2.32 8.28 -8.43
CA GLY A 31 1.27 9.03 -7.74
C GLY A 31 1.43 9.14 -6.22
N ALA A 32 2.52 8.62 -5.64
CA ALA A 32 2.75 8.64 -4.19
C ALA A 32 3.23 10.00 -3.66
N SER A 33 3.85 10.84 -4.50
CA SER A 33 4.34 12.16 -4.08
C SER A 33 3.20 13.20 -4.03
N PHE A 34 3.35 14.19 -3.16
CA PHE A 34 2.35 15.26 -2.96
C PHE A 34 2.11 16.12 -4.21
N ASP A 35 3.09 16.19 -5.10
CA ASP A 35 3.12 16.98 -6.34
C ASP A 35 2.82 16.13 -7.59
N SER A 36 2.40 14.89 -7.40
CA SER A 36 1.98 14.03 -8.51
C SER A 36 0.63 14.45 -9.10
N LEU A 37 0.38 14.08 -10.36
CA LEU A 37 -0.92 14.27 -11.02
C LEU A 37 -2.08 13.67 -10.21
N ALA A 38 -1.84 12.57 -9.49
CA ALA A 38 -2.83 11.93 -8.63
C ALA A 38 -3.22 12.77 -7.40
N GLU A 39 -2.41 13.77 -7.03
CA GLU A 39 -2.61 14.65 -5.87
C GLU A 39 -2.87 16.11 -6.28
N GLU A 40 -2.79 16.48 -7.57
CA GLU A 40 -2.87 17.86 -8.07
C GLU A 40 -4.16 18.59 -7.63
N HIS A 41 -5.30 17.90 -7.66
CA HIS A 41 -6.60 18.49 -7.34
C HIS A 41 -7.02 18.27 -5.88
N ASN A 42 -6.17 17.70 -5.05
CA ASN A 42 -6.50 17.48 -3.65
C ASN A 42 -6.32 18.75 -2.81
N PRO A 43 -7.24 19.04 -1.86
CA PRO A 43 -7.23 20.30 -1.13
C PRO A 43 -6.03 20.41 -0.17
N THR A 44 -5.57 21.64 0.03
CA THR A 44 -4.69 22.06 1.13
C THR A 44 -5.48 22.87 2.15
N CYS A 45 -4.93 23.12 3.33
CA CYS A 45 -5.52 24.02 4.32
C CYS A 45 -5.69 25.41 3.68
N LEU A 46 -6.84 26.03 3.96
CA LEU A 46 -7.11 27.40 3.53
C LEU A 46 -6.30 28.39 4.38
N PRO A 47 -6.05 29.61 3.88
CA PRO A 47 -5.55 30.70 4.70
C PRO A 47 -6.37 30.82 6.00
N ASP A 48 -5.68 31.09 7.10
CA ASP A 48 -6.26 31.24 8.45
C ASP A 48 -6.89 29.98 9.09
N THR A 49 -6.82 28.82 8.42
CA THR A 49 -7.21 27.54 9.04
C THR A 49 -6.03 26.76 9.59
N ARG A 50 -6.19 26.09 10.74
CA ARG A 50 -5.17 25.22 11.38
C ARG A 50 -3.83 25.93 11.66
N VAL A 51 -3.86 27.25 11.81
CA VAL A 51 -2.67 28.12 11.88
C VAL A 51 -1.70 27.68 12.99
N ASP A 52 -2.21 27.48 14.21
CA ASP A 52 -1.38 27.11 15.34
C ASP A 52 -0.75 25.71 15.17
N LEU A 53 -1.51 24.76 14.60
CA LEU A 53 -1.01 23.41 14.32
C LEU A 53 0.10 23.43 13.27
N LEU A 54 -0.11 24.15 12.16
CA LEU A 54 0.89 24.29 11.11
C LEU A 54 2.16 24.98 11.63
N ARG A 55 2.00 25.99 12.51
CA ARG A 55 3.11 26.64 13.19
C ARG A 55 3.88 25.66 14.08
N GLN A 56 3.19 24.87 14.90
CA GLN A 56 3.83 23.85 15.76
C GLN A 56 4.61 22.81 14.95
N ILE A 57 4.08 22.34 13.82
CA ILE A 57 4.80 21.40 12.94
C ILE A 57 6.04 22.07 12.33
N HIS A 58 5.95 23.34 11.94
CA HIS A 58 7.10 24.07 11.40
C HIS A 58 8.20 24.32 12.44
N GLU A 59 7.81 24.66 13.67
CA GLU A 59 8.72 24.79 14.82
C GLU A 59 9.37 23.44 15.15
N TRP A 60 8.56 22.37 15.21
CA TRP A 60 9.05 21.01 15.37
C TRP A 60 10.01 20.59 14.27
N ALA A 61 9.88 21.07 13.03
CA ALA A 61 10.80 20.71 11.95
C ALA A 61 12.13 21.48 11.99
N LYS A 62 12.21 22.57 12.75
CA LYS A 62 13.42 23.39 12.90
C LYS A 62 14.18 23.12 14.20
N ASP A 63 13.49 22.74 15.26
CA ASP A 63 14.10 22.52 16.59
C ASP A 63 15.12 21.36 16.58
N PRO A 64 16.44 21.60 16.76
CA PRO A 64 17.44 20.53 16.73
C PRO A 64 17.25 19.46 17.82
N CYS A 65 16.54 19.75 18.91
CA CYS A 65 16.29 18.82 20.00
C CYS A 65 14.97 18.06 19.85
N ALA A 66 14.18 18.37 18.82
CA ALA A 66 12.92 17.71 18.55
C ALA A 66 13.11 16.22 18.26
N LYS A 67 12.10 15.43 18.63
CA LYS A 67 12.04 14.00 18.32
C LYS A 67 11.96 13.78 16.81
N PRO A 68 12.52 12.68 16.28
CA PRO A 68 12.58 12.44 14.83
C PRO A 68 11.20 12.28 14.18
N ILE A 69 10.19 11.82 14.93
CA ILE A 69 8.85 11.59 14.39
C ILE A 69 7.84 12.56 15.01
N TYR A 70 7.01 13.17 14.16
CA TYR A 70 5.77 13.85 14.54
C TYR A 70 4.60 12.98 14.10
N TRP A 71 3.82 12.46 15.04
CA TRP A 71 2.66 11.63 14.76
C TRP A 71 1.36 12.44 14.89
N LEU A 72 0.79 12.82 13.75
CA LEU A 72 -0.50 13.50 13.69
C LEU A 72 -1.62 12.46 13.56
N ASN A 73 -2.31 12.19 14.66
CA ASN A 73 -3.36 11.18 14.68
C ASN A 73 -4.76 11.78 14.79
N GLY A 74 -5.77 11.06 14.32
CA GLY A 74 -7.15 11.51 14.42
C GLY A 74 -8.13 10.58 13.74
N MET A 75 -9.41 10.71 14.11
CA MET A 75 -10.50 9.94 13.53
C MET A 75 -10.71 10.23 12.04
N ALA A 76 -11.53 9.43 11.38
CA ALA A 76 -11.90 9.65 9.98
C ALA A 76 -12.46 11.07 9.79
N GLY A 77 -12.10 11.72 8.68
CA GLY A 77 -12.66 13.03 8.35
C GLY A 77 -12.16 14.24 9.15
N THR A 78 -11.12 14.09 9.98
CA THR A 78 -10.51 15.18 10.77
C THR A 78 -9.57 16.12 9.98
N GLY A 79 -9.29 15.82 8.70
CA GLY A 79 -8.45 16.66 7.83
C GLY A 79 -6.94 16.32 7.79
N LYS A 80 -6.52 15.17 8.33
CA LYS A 80 -5.11 14.70 8.34
C LYS A 80 -4.39 14.86 7.00
N SER A 81 -4.95 14.31 5.91
CA SER A 81 -4.34 14.36 4.58
C SER A 81 -4.28 15.76 3.98
N THR A 82 -5.22 16.64 4.35
CA THR A 82 -5.17 18.06 3.95
C THR A 82 -4.01 18.77 4.64
N ILE A 83 -3.79 18.46 5.92
CA ILE A 83 -2.67 19.02 6.71
C ILE A 83 -1.33 18.53 6.15
N SER A 84 -1.17 17.23 5.91
CA SER A 84 0.09 16.66 5.37
C SER A 84 0.44 17.22 3.99
N ARG A 85 -0.52 17.38 3.06
CA ARG A 85 -0.28 18.04 1.77
C ARG A 85 0.17 19.48 1.93
N THR A 86 -0.47 20.23 2.83
CA THR A 86 -0.10 21.62 3.12
C THR A 86 1.33 21.69 3.64
N VAL A 87 1.66 20.83 4.61
CA VAL A 87 3.00 20.74 5.19
C VAL A 87 4.05 20.35 4.14
N ALA A 88 3.76 19.36 3.30
CA ALA A 88 4.65 18.95 2.21
C ALA A 88 4.91 20.11 1.24
N ARG A 89 3.87 20.82 0.80
CA ARG A 89 4.01 21.99 -0.08
C ARG A 89 4.82 23.11 0.59
N CYS A 90 4.57 23.43 1.86
CA CYS A 90 5.33 24.43 2.61
C CYS A 90 6.82 24.06 2.74
N PHE A 91 7.14 22.80 3.02
CA PHE A 91 8.53 22.34 3.09
C PHE A 91 9.19 22.25 1.71
N ALA A 92 8.44 21.97 0.64
CA ALA A 92 8.96 22.01 -0.72
C ALA A 92 9.36 23.45 -1.12
N VAL A 93 8.49 24.43 -0.84
CA VAL A 93 8.76 25.86 -1.13
C VAL A 93 9.94 26.38 -0.31
N SER A 94 10.05 25.99 0.96
CA SER A 94 11.19 26.37 1.81
C SER A 94 12.46 25.54 1.56
N GLY A 95 12.41 24.54 0.67
CA GLY A 95 13.52 23.67 0.31
C GLY A 95 13.88 22.59 1.33
N HIS A 96 13.14 22.47 2.44
CA HIS A 96 13.43 21.49 3.49
C HIS A 96 12.78 20.12 3.26
N LEU A 97 11.88 19.98 2.29
CA LEU A 97 11.25 18.69 1.99
C LEU A 97 12.28 17.76 1.35
N GLY A 98 12.57 16.63 1.99
CA GLY A 98 13.38 15.54 1.41
C GLY A 98 12.55 14.57 0.58
N GLY A 99 11.27 14.42 0.88
CA GLY A 99 10.35 13.62 0.09
C GLY A 99 8.96 13.54 0.71
N SER A 100 8.04 12.90 -0.01
CA SER A 100 6.68 12.63 0.47
C SER A 100 6.16 11.30 -0.06
N PHE A 101 5.33 10.62 0.73
CA PHE A 101 4.67 9.39 0.35
C PHE A 101 3.26 9.34 0.94
N PHE A 102 2.25 9.28 0.07
CA PHE A 102 0.84 9.23 0.44
C PHE A 102 0.33 7.81 0.23
N PHE A 103 0.21 7.06 1.33
CA PHE A 103 -0.35 5.70 1.29
C PHE A 103 -1.79 5.75 0.79
N LYS A 104 -2.16 4.72 0.03
CA LYS A 104 -3.54 4.48 -0.41
C LYS A 104 -3.83 3.00 -0.36
N ARG A 105 -4.80 2.62 0.48
CA ARG A 105 -5.13 1.22 0.70
C ARG A 105 -5.62 0.61 -0.59
N GLY A 106 -5.04 -0.54 -0.95
CA GLY A 106 -5.42 -1.22 -2.15
C GLY A 106 -4.81 -0.66 -3.44
N GLU A 107 -3.91 0.31 -3.41
CA GLU A 107 -3.11 0.59 -4.61
C GLU A 107 -1.84 -0.26 -4.55
N THR A 108 -1.59 -1.13 -5.54
CA THR A 108 -0.48 -2.10 -5.53
C THR A 108 0.86 -1.49 -5.09
N ASP A 109 1.15 -0.26 -5.53
CA ASP A 109 2.39 0.46 -5.24
C ASP A 109 2.31 1.40 -4.04
N ARG A 110 1.11 1.80 -3.60
CA ARG A 110 0.87 2.81 -2.54
C ARG A 110 0.22 2.25 -1.27
N GLY A 111 -0.26 1.01 -1.28
CA GLY A 111 -0.73 0.26 -0.11
C GLY A 111 0.38 -0.62 0.48
N SER A 112 1.50 -0.80 -0.22
CA SER A 112 2.62 -1.64 0.18
C SER A 112 3.90 -0.84 0.42
N VAL A 113 4.76 -1.34 1.30
CA VAL A 113 6.10 -0.78 1.56
C VAL A 113 7.11 -1.11 0.45
N SER A 114 6.78 -2.03 -0.47
CA SER A 114 7.69 -2.55 -1.50
C SER A 114 8.44 -1.49 -2.32
N LYS A 115 7.77 -0.37 -2.63
CA LYS A 115 8.35 0.77 -3.36
C LYS A 115 8.53 2.01 -2.50
N PHE A 116 8.27 1.95 -1.20
CA PHE A 116 8.32 3.13 -0.33
C PHE A 116 9.73 3.74 -0.31
N PHE A 117 10.74 2.94 0.08
CA PHE A 117 12.09 3.47 0.26
C PHE A 117 12.80 3.80 -1.05
N THR A 118 12.55 3.04 -2.12
CA THR A 118 13.03 3.40 -3.47
C THR A 118 12.44 4.71 -3.95
N THR A 119 11.15 4.97 -3.67
CA THR A 119 10.47 6.24 -3.99
C THR A 119 11.05 7.40 -3.20
N VAL A 120 11.28 7.22 -1.88
CA VAL A 120 11.88 8.26 -1.04
C VAL A 120 13.34 8.53 -1.45
N ALA A 121 14.12 7.49 -1.78
CA ALA A 121 15.50 7.64 -2.23
C ALA A 121 15.59 8.40 -3.56
N ALA A 122 14.71 8.11 -4.51
CA ALA A 122 14.60 8.85 -5.77
C ALA A 122 14.29 10.34 -5.53
N GLN A 123 13.33 10.65 -4.65
CA GLN A 123 12.99 12.03 -4.29
C GLN A 123 14.13 12.75 -3.55
N LEU A 124 14.85 12.07 -2.67
CA LEU A 124 16.02 12.62 -1.99
C LEU A 124 17.14 12.97 -2.98
N ALA A 125 17.44 12.06 -3.92
CA ALA A 125 18.43 12.30 -4.98
C ALA A 125 18.01 13.46 -5.90
N GLU A 126 16.72 13.64 -6.15
CA GLU A 126 16.20 14.75 -6.95
C GLU A 126 16.38 16.11 -6.24
N ARG A 127 16.08 16.15 -4.93
CA ARG A 127 16.02 17.39 -4.14
C ARG A 127 17.36 17.81 -3.54
N GLU A 128 18.21 16.85 -3.20
CA GLU A 128 19.58 17.06 -2.75
C GLU A 128 20.53 16.23 -3.64
N PRO A 129 20.98 16.80 -4.78
CA PRO A 129 21.81 16.09 -5.75
C PRO A 129 23.10 15.52 -5.17
N ALA A 130 23.61 16.10 -4.07
CA ALA A 130 24.78 15.59 -3.36
C ALA A 130 24.60 14.15 -2.82
N ILE A 131 23.35 13.68 -2.64
CA ILE A 131 23.04 12.30 -2.22
C ILE A 131 23.16 11.31 -3.38
N ALA A 132 22.92 11.76 -4.62
CA ALA A 132 22.79 10.88 -5.77
C ALA A 132 23.99 9.95 -6.02
N PRO A 133 25.26 10.39 -5.90
CA PRO A 133 26.41 9.50 -6.06
C PRO A 133 26.44 8.36 -5.04
N HIS A 134 26.01 8.62 -3.80
CA HIS A 134 25.98 7.64 -2.73
C HIS A 134 24.86 6.61 -2.93
N ILE A 135 23.67 7.06 -3.37
CA ILE A 135 22.58 6.14 -3.73
C ILE A 135 22.97 5.29 -4.95
N LYS A 136 23.60 5.90 -5.97
CA LYS A 136 24.10 5.18 -7.12
C LYS A 136 25.13 4.12 -6.72
N ALA A 137 26.06 4.44 -5.84
CA ALA A 137 27.04 3.47 -5.33
C ALA A 137 26.36 2.27 -4.64
N ALA A 138 25.27 2.51 -3.89
CA ALA A 138 24.48 1.43 -3.30
C ALA A 138 23.79 0.54 -4.36
N ILE A 139 23.25 1.14 -5.43
CA ILE A 139 22.64 0.42 -6.55
C ILE A 139 23.70 -0.37 -7.35
N ASP A 140 24.86 0.22 -7.60
CA ASP A 140 25.95 -0.44 -8.33
C ASP A 140 26.54 -1.62 -7.52
N ALA A 141 26.60 -1.50 -6.19
CA ALA A 141 27.02 -2.58 -5.30
C ALA A 141 25.98 -3.71 -5.16
N ASP A 142 24.70 -3.41 -5.35
CA ASP A 142 23.60 -4.35 -5.19
C ASP A 142 22.47 -4.04 -6.19
N PRO A 143 22.58 -4.52 -7.45
CA PRO A 143 21.61 -4.20 -8.49
C PRO A 143 20.17 -4.62 -8.19
N ASN A 144 19.98 -5.58 -7.27
CA ASN A 144 18.69 -6.08 -6.84
C ASN A 144 18.17 -5.40 -5.56
N ILE A 145 18.79 -4.31 -5.09
CA ILE A 145 18.42 -3.63 -3.84
C ILE A 145 16.94 -3.23 -3.78
N ALA A 146 16.35 -2.86 -4.91
CA ALA A 146 14.94 -2.50 -5.01
C ALA A 146 13.97 -3.67 -4.72
N GLY A 147 14.42 -4.92 -4.86
CA GLY A 147 13.66 -6.12 -4.53
C GLY A 147 13.98 -6.70 -3.15
N LYS A 148 14.94 -6.09 -2.40
CA LYS A 148 15.30 -6.55 -1.06
C LYS A 148 14.32 -6.07 0.00
N ALA A 149 14.47 -6.59 1.22
CA ALA A 149 13.66 -6.22 2.35
C ALA A 149 13.69 -4.71 2.62
N ALA A 150 12.59 -4.17 3.14
CA ALA A 150 12.42 -2.75 3.40
C ALA A 150 13.53 -2.17 4.30
N ARG A 151 14.09 -2.99 5.20
CA ARG A 151 15.24 -2.64 6.05
C ARG A 151 16.50 -2.37 5.24
N ASP A 152 16.86 -3.30 4.36
CA ASP A 152 18.05 -3.16 3.51
C ASP A 152 17.92 -1.92 2.60
N GLN A 153 16.72 -1.68 2.07
CA GLN A 153 16.44 -0.48 1.30
C GLN A 153 16.60 0.79 2.15
N PHE A 154 16.04 0.84 3.35
CA PHE A 154 16.18 1.99 4.24
C PHE A 154 17.65 2.26 4.61
N ASP A 155 18.40 1.22 4.99
CA ASP A 155 19.79 1.37 5.39
C ASP A 155 20.68 1.83 4.24
N LYS A 156 20.59 1.16 3.09
CA LYS A 156 21.50 1.40 1.95
C LYS A 156 21.07 2.56 1.04
N LEU A 157 19.78 2.87 0.96
CA LEU A 157 19.28 3.93 0.08
C LEU A 157 18.96 5.24 0.81
N ILE A 158 18.79 5.22 2.14
CA ILE A 158 18.45 6.40 2.94
C ILE A 158 19.53 6.71 3.98
N VAL A 159 19.75 5.82 4.96
CA VAL A 159 20.60 6.11 6.13
C VAL A 159 22.07 6.28 5.75
N GLN A 160 22.65 5.32 5.03
CA GLN A 160 24.06 5.36 4.60
C GLN A 160 24.31 6.55 3.67
N PRO A 161 23.51 6.77 2.59
CA PRO A 161 23.70 7.94 1.74
C PRO A 161 23.61 9.27 2.48
N LEU A 162 22.71 9.42 3.47
CA LEU A 162 22.65 10.65 4.26
C LEU A 162 23.86 10.82 5.20
N SER A 163 24.40 9.72 5.72
CA SER A 163 25.55 9.73 6.64
C SER A 163 26.86 10.07 5.93
N ASP A 164 27.01 9.64 4.68
CA ASP A 164 28.27 9.73 3.93
C ASP A 164 28.52 11.09 3.26
N ILE A 165 27.52 11.98 3.22
CA ILE A 165 27.65 13.30 2.58
C ILE A 165 28.60 14.18 3.38
N LEU A 166 29.54 14.86 2.73
CA LEU A 166 30.42 15.81 3.39
C LEU A 166 29.65 17.04 3.91
N PRO A 167 29.94 17.55 5.13
CA PRO A 167 29.23 18.69 5.73
C PRO A 167 29.17 19.96 4.87
N GLY A 168 30.16 20.19 4.01
CA GLY A 168 30.26 21.37 3.14
C GLY A 168 29.58 21.26 1.77
N ALA A 169 29.07 20.09 1.40
CA ALA A 169 28.42 19.85 0.10
C ALA A 169 26.87 19.98 0.16
N ARG A 170 26.34 20.37 1.32
CA ARG A 170 24.90 20.26 1.66
C ARG A 170 24.18 21.60 1.51
N ARG A 171 22.91 21.54 1.11
CA ARG A 171 22.06 22.73 1.03
C ARG A 171 21.27 23.00 2.32
N PHE A 172 20.94 21.96 3.09
CA PHE A 172 20.09 22.06 4.29
C PHE A 172 20.58 21.22 5.49
N VAL A 173 20.30 21.72 6.70
CA VAL A 173 20.66 21.07 7.98
C VAL A 173 19.64 20.00 8.39
N THR A 174 18.38 20.20 8.02
CA THR A 174 17.26 19.29 8.30
C THR A 174 16.50 19.02 7.01
N LEU A 175 16.18 17.75 6.77
CA LEU A 175 15.25 17.30 5.73
C LEU A 175 13.99 16.75 6.39
N VAL A 176 12.84 17.04 5.80
CA VAL A 176 11.53 16.55 6.24
C VAL A 176 10.99 15.53 5.25
N LEU A 177 10.58 14.37 5.74
CA LEU A 177 9.81 13.37 5.00
C LEU A 177 8.36 13.43 5.49
N VAL A 178 7.41 13.57 4.57
CA VAL A 178 5.98 13.55 4.88
C VAL A 178 5.38 12.21 4.47
N VAL A 179 4.83 11.47 5.44
CA VAL A 179 4.17 10.18 5.24
C VAL A 179 2.71 10.33 5.62
N ASP A 180 1.83 10.26 4.64
CA ASP A 180 0.39 10.40 4.85
C ASP A 180 -0.31 9.04 4.90
N ALA A 181 -1.31 8.94 5.77
CA ALA A 181 -2.24 7.81 5.87
C ALA A 181 -1.55 6.46 6.11
N LEU A 182 -0.62 6.37 7.08
CA LEU A 182 0.10 5.12 7.35
C LEU A 182 -0.82 3.94 7.71
N ASP A 183 -2.02 4.21 8.25
CA ASP A 183 -3.08 3.23 8.47
C ASP A 183 -3.65 2.60 7.19
N GLU A 184 -3.34 3.17 6.02
CA GLU A 184 -3.71 2.63 4.72
C GLU A 184 -2.67 1.65 4.14
N CYS A 185 -1.60 1.34 4.89
CA CYS A 185 -0.69 0.26 4.53
C CYS A 185 -1.31 -1.12 4.82
N GLU A 186 -1.25 -2.03 3.86
CA GLU A 186 -2.03 -3.27 3.84
C GLU A 186 -1.62 -4.31 4.89
N ARG A 187 -0.34 -4.33 5.30
CA ARG A 187 0.19 -5.32 6.25
C ARG A 187 0.53 -4.69 7.58
N ASP A 188 -0.04 -5.22 8.65
CA ASP A 188 0.18 -4.77 10.03
C ASP A 188 1.66 -4.87 10.44
N GLU A 189 2.36 -5.91 9.99
CA GLU A 189 3.79 -6.11 10.22
C GLU A 189 4.63 -5.02 9.55
N ASP A 190 4.26 -4.63 8.33
CA ASP A 190 4.93 -3.58 7.57
C ASP A 190 4.74 -2.22 8.25
N VAL A 191 3.55 -1.92 8.77
CA VAL A 191 3.27 -0.70 9.56
C VAL A 191 4.19 -0.60 10.77
N LYS A 192 4.28 -1.68 11.56
CA LYS A 192 5.16 -1.73 12.75
C LYS A 192 6.62 -1.56 12.36
N LEU A 193 7.05 -2.23 11.29
CA LEU A 193 8.41 -2.14 10.75
C LEU A 193 8.75 -0.70 10.33
N MET A 194 7.83 -0.03 9.63
CA MET A 194 8.02 1.36 9.18
C MET A 194 8.23 2.32 10.35
N ILE A 195 7.37 2.23 11.38
CA ILE A 195 7.50 3.07 12.59
C ILE A 195 8.84 2.81 13.28
N HIS A 196 9.26 1.54 13.37
CA HIS A 196 10.55 1.18 13.93
C HIS A 196 11.70 1.81 13.12
N LEU A 197 11.71 1.67 11.79
CA LEU A 197 12.74 2.24 10.91
C LEU A 197 12.79 3.77 11.00
N PHE A 198 11.63 4.43 11.03
CA PHE A 198 11.56 5.88 11.20
C PHE A 198 12.21 6.34 12.51
N SER A 199 12.09 5.56 13.58
CA SER A 199 12.66 5.93 14.89
C SER A 199 14.19 5.95 14.91
N ARG A 200 14.83 5.18 14.01
CA ARG A 200 16.30 5.09 13.87
C ARG A 200 16.92 6.34 13.26
N THR A 201 16.11 7.21 12.65
CA THR A 201 16.60 8.51 12.14
C THR A 201 17.11 9.43 13.26
N LYS A 202 16.82 9.15 14.54
CA LYS A 202 17.43 9.82 15.69
C LYS A 202 18.96 9.71 15.72
N ASP A 203 19.50 8.63 15.15
CA ASP A 203 20.94 8.33 15.17
C ASP A 203 21.69 9.09 14.05
N LEU A 204 20.95 9.69 13.09
CA LEU A 204 21.51 10.56 12.07
C LEU A 204 21.92 11.90 12.68
N GLN A 205 23.22 12.13 12.78
CA GLN A 205 23.74 13.40 13.30
C GLN A 205 23.46 14.54 12.32
N PHE A 206 23.81 14.37 11.04
CA PHE A 206 23.55 15.37 9.99
C PHE A 206 23.59 14.76 8.56
N PRO A 207 22.68 15.15 7.63
CA PRO A 207 21.51 16.00 7.88
C PRO A 207 20.48 15.27 8.75
N LYS A 208 19.75 16.03 9.58
CA LYS A 208 18.69 15.45 10.41
C LYS A 208 17.50 15.12 9.52
N LEU A 209 17.08 13.86 9.49
CA LEU A 209 15.86 13.46 8.82
C LEU A 209 14.70 13.45 9.82
N ARG A 210 13.69 14.28 9.59
CA ARG A 210 12.46 14.37 10.39
C ARG A 210 11.30 13.80 9.61
N ILE A 211 10.41 13.06 10.28
CA ILE A 211 9.34 12.34 9.63
C ILE A 211 8.00 12.76 10.23
N LEU A 212 7.17 13.44 9.43
CA LEU A 212 5.77 13.70 9.77
C LEU A 212 4.96 12.49 9.31
N VAL A 213 4.29 11.83 10.24
CA VAL A 213 3.40 10.69 9.96
C VAL A 213 1.98 11.06 10.31
N THR A 214 1.04 10.87 9.38
CA THR A 214 -0.39 10.93 9.68
C THR A 214 -0.99 9.54 9.71
N SER A 215 -1.89 9.26 10.66
CA SER A 215 -2.67 8.02 10.64
C SER A 215 -3.93 8.04 11.52
N ARG A 216 -4.80 7.04 11.36
CA ARG A 216 -5.76 6.63 12.41
C ARG A 216 -5.03 5.93 13.56
N PRO A 217 -5.53 6.00 14.81
CA PRO A 217 -4.93 5.32 15.96
C PRO A 217 -5.37 3.84 16.03
N GLU A 218 -5.22 3.11 14.93
CA GLU A 218 -5.53 1.67 14.86
C GLU A 218 -4.54 0.85 15.68
N LEU A 219 -4.89 -0.40 16.01
CA LEU A 219 -4.10 -1.23 16.90
C LEU A 219 -2.62 -1.41 16.44
N PRO A 220 -2.32 -1.73 15.16
CA PRO A 220 -0.94 -1.89 14.70
C PRO A 220 -0.10 -0.61 14.83
N ILE A 221 -0.71 0.54 14.50
CA ILE A 221 -0.09 1.87 14.65
C ILE A 221 0.23 2.14 16.13
N ARG A 222 -0.76 1.95 17.01
CA ARG A 222 -0.60 2.20 18.45
C ARG A 222 0.47 1.31 19.07
N LEU A 223 0.49 0.03 18.71
CA LEU A 223 1.51 -0.92 19.16
C LEU A 223 2.91 -0.51 18.64
N GLY A 224 3.02 -0.13 17.37
CA GLY A 224 4.26 0.35 16.77
C GLY A 224 4.83 1.57 17.48
N PHE A 225 4.01 2.62 17.68
CA PHE A 225 4.46 3.82 18.41
C PHE A 225 4.76 3.54 19.88
N THR A 226 4.02 2.63 20.52
CA THR A 226 4.31 2.20 21.91
C THR A 226 5.69 1.53 22.00
N ALA A 227 6.09 0.74 21.00
CA ALA A 227 7.40 0.09 20.96
C ALA A 227 8.56 1.09 20.82
N VAL A 228 8.35 2.24 20.16
CA VAL A 228 9.37 3.29 19.96
C VAL A 228 9.18 4.49 20.91
N LYS A 229 8.66 4.24 22.11
CA LYS A 229 8.37 5.30 23.09
C LYS A 229 9.60 6.17 23.35
N GLY A 230 9.42 7.48 23.20
CA GLY A 230 10.49 8.48 23.32
C GLY A 230 11.05 8.99 21.99
N ALA A 231 10.83 8.28 20.88
CA ALA A 231 11.28 8.70 19.54
C ALA A 231 10.23 9.53 18.77
N TYR A 232 9.04 9.77 19.32
CA TYR A 232 7.99 10.56 18.66
C TYR A 232 7.29 11.52 19.62
N GLN A 233 6.76 12.59 19.06
CA GLN A 233 5.74 13.44 19.68
C GLN A 233 4.44 13.31 18.90
N ASP A 234 3.30 13.33 19.58
CA ASP A 234 2.00 13.13 18.96
C ASP A 234 1.04 14.30 19.21
N LEU A 235 0.07 14.43 18.30
CA LEU A 235 -1.04 15.34 18.43
C LEU A 235 -2.32 14.68 17.91
N VAL A 236 -3.37 14.72 18.73
CA VAL A 236 -4.67 14.12 18.45
C VAL A 236 -5.64 15.19 17.93
N LEU A 237 -6.00 15.13 16.64
CA LEU A 237 -6.78 16.20 15.98
C LEU A 237 -8.18 16.43 16.56
N HIS A 238 -8.80 15.39 17.11
CA HIS A 238 -10.16 15.47 17.66
C HIS A 238 -10.18 15.89 19.13
N GLU A 239 -9.02 16.06 19.75
CA GLU A 239 -8.87 16.61 21.11
C GLU A 239 -8.52 18.11 21.09
N ILE A 240 -8.37 18.70 19.89
CA ILE A 240 -8.22 20.16 19.73
C ILE A 240 -9.48 20.85 20.27
N GLN A 241 -9.31 22.00 20.92
CA GLN A 241 -10.42 22.78 21.48
C GLN A 241 -11.51 23.04 20.44
N SER A 242 -12.76 22.79 20.84
CA SER A 242 -13.92 22.88 19.94
C SER A 242 -14.06 24.27 19.28
N GLY A 243 -13.73 25.35 19.99
CA GLY A 243 -13.78 26.71 19.44
C GLY A 243 -12.78 26.95 18.30
N ILE A 244 -11.63 26.26 18.29
CA ILE A 244 -10.67 26.34 17.18
C ILE A 244 -11.21 25.56 15.97
N ILE A 245 -11.79 24.38 16.21
CA ILE A 245 -12.42 23.56 15.17
C ILE A 245 -13.59 24.33 14.54
N GLU A 246 -14.43 24.96 15.35
CA GLU A 246 -15.55 25.80 14.92
C GLU A 246 -15.09 26.92 14.00
N HIS A 247 -14.07 27.68 14.43
CA HIS A 247 -13.49 28.75 13.62
C HIS A 247 -12.95 28.25 12.28
N ASP A 248 -12.14 27.19 12.30
CA ASP A 248 -11.54 26.63 11.08
C ASP A 248 -12.61 26.09 10.10
N ILE A 249 -13.69 25.48 10.61
CA ILE A 249 -14.82 25.01 9.79
C ILE A 249 -15.60 26.19 9.21
N SER A 250 -15.86 27.23 10.00
CA SER A 250 -16.56 28.44 9.53
C SER A 250 -15.79 29.10 8.40
N ALA A 251 -14.49 29.32 8.58
CA ALA A 251 -13.63 29.90 7.56
C ALA A 251 -13.62 29.06 6.27
N PHE A 252 -13.59 27.72 6.40
CA PHE A 252 -13.69 26.81 5.27
C PHE A 252 -15.03 26.91 4.53
N LEU A 253 -16.15 26.88 5.26
CA LEU A 253 -17.50 26.96 4.68
C LEU A 253 -17.72 28.32 3.99
N GLU A 254 -17.32 29.42 4.63
CA GLU A 254 -17.41 30.77 4.05
C GLU A 254 -16.66 30.85 2.71
N HIS A 255 -15.43 30.35 2.67
CA HIS A 255 -14.62 30.35 1.46
C HIS A 255 -15.24 29.51 0.34
N GLU A 256 -15.56 28.25 0.61
CA GLU A 256 -16.08 27.32 -0.39
C GLU A 256 -17.49 27.72 -0.87
N LEU A 257 -18.38 28.17 0.03
CA LEU A 257 -19.71 28.62 -0.36
C LEU A 257 -19.65 29.92 -1.18
N ALA A 258 -18.74 30.85 -0.85
CA ALA A 258 -18.52 32.04 -1.69
C ALA A 258 -18.05 31.65 -3.09
N LYS A 259 -17.12 30.69 -3.20
CA LYS A 259 -16.65 30.15 -4.48
C LYS A 259 -17.79 29.51 -5.27
N ILE A 260 -18.58 28.63 -4.65
CA ILE A 260 -19.74 27.97 -5.27
C ILE A 260 -20.73 29.01 -5.80
N LYS A 261 -21.01 30.07 -5.03
CA LYS A 261 -21.89 31.16 -5.47
C LYS A 261 -21.35 31.88 -6.71
N ILE A 262 -20.06 32.23 -6.72
CA ILE A 262 -19.42 32.91 -7.85
C ILE A 262 -19.50 32.04 -9.10
N GLU A 263 -19.12 30.77 -9.00
CA GLU A 263 -19.16 29.81 -10.10
C GLU A 263 -20.60 29.54 -10.57
N TYR A 264 -21.55 29.46 -9.62
CA TYR A 264 -22.97 29.30 -9.91
C TYR A 264 -23.51 30.46 -10.74
N ASN A 265 -23.36 31.67 -10.21
CA ASN A 265 -23.90 32.89 -10.79
C ASN A 265 -23.27 33.22 -12.14
N SER A 266 -22.00 32.84 -12.34
CA SER A 266 -21.29 33.04 -13.61
C SER A 266 -21.79 32.13 -14.73
N SER A 267 -22.50 31.04 -14.43
CA SER A 267 -22.98 30.08 -15.44
C SER A 267 -24.49 30.14 -15.71
N VAL A 268 -25.24 30.99 -15.00
CA VAL A 268 -26.70 31.07 -15.12
C VAL A 268 -27.13 32.48 -15.47
N SER A 269 -28.33 32.60 -16.05
CA SER A 269 -28.97 33.88 -16.34
C SER A 269 -29.29 34.64 -15.05
N ALA A 270 -29.40 35.97 -15.15
CA ALA A 270 -29.56 36.86 -14.00
C ALA A 270 -30.76 36.52 -13.10
N ASP A 271 -31.85 35.99 -13.67
CA ASP A 271 -33.06 35.56 -12.97
C ASP A 271 -32.86 34.32 -12.09
N ARG A 272 -31.80 33.54 -12.34
CA ARG A 272 -31.47 32.31 -11.61
C ARG A 272 -30.31 32.47 -10.64
N GLN A 273 -29.68 33.63 -10.59
CA GLN A 273 -28.52 33.88 -9.73
C GLN A 273 -28.90 33.77 -8.25
N LEU A 274 -27.96 33.24 -7.46
CA LEU A 274 -28.04 33.23 -6.02
C LEU A 274 -27.90 34.67 -5.48
N PRO A 275 -28.68 35.02 -4.43
CA PRO A 275 -28.60 36.33 -3.77
C PRO A 275 -27.19 36.72 -3.30
N SER A 276 -26.95 38.02 -3.13
CA SER A 276 -25.66 38.52 -2.64
C SER A 276 -25.35 38.08 -1.22
N ASP A 277 -26.38 37.87 -0.39
CA ASP A 277 -26.30 37.40 0.99
C ASP A 277 -26.30 35.87 1.12
N TRP A 278 -26.44 35.11 0.01
CA TRP A 278 -26.38 33.64 0.07
C TRP A 278 -24.99 33.14 0.52
N PRO A 279 -24.91 32.13 1.42
CA PRO A 279 -26.01 31.35 2.00
C PRO A 279 -26.67 31.96 3.25
N GLY A 280 -26.13 33.06 3.78
CA GLY A 280 -26.59 33.74 4.99
C GLY A 280 -25.87 33.22 6.25
N GLU A 281 -25.51 34.13 7.16
CA GLU A 281 -24.69 33.84 8.36
C GLU A 281 -25.32 32.75 9.25
N GLY A 282 -26.65 32.78 9.44
CA GLY A 282 -27.37 31.76 10.20
C GLY A 282 -27.30 30.35 9.58
N ASN A 283 -27.26 30.24 8.25
CA ASN A 283 -27.10 28.94 7.59
C ASN A 283 -25.66 28.43 7.67
N ILE A 284 -24.67 29.34 7.66
CA ILE A 284 -23.27 28.98 7.90
C ILE A 284 -23.13 28.40 9.31
N GLN A 285 -23.66 29.08 10.33
CA GLN A 285 -23.58 28.58 11.71
C GLN A 285 -24.23 27.21 11.87
N LEU A 286 -25.40 26.97 11.25
CA LEU A 286 -26.04 25.65 11.27
C LEU A 286 -25.15 24.57 10.61
N LEU A 287 -24.52 24.88 9.47
CA LEU A 287 -23.59 23.94 8.82
C LEU A 287 -22.34 23.69 9.67
N VAL A 288 -21.83 24.71 10.38
CA VAL A 288 -20.71 24.58 11.31
C VAL A 288 -21.08 23.64 12.46
N GLU A 289 -22.25 23.84 13.08
CA GLU A 289 -22.77 22.96 14.14
C GLU A 289 -22.93 21.52 13.68
N MET A 290 -23.42 21.31 12.45
CA MET A 290 -23.53 19.97 11.85
C MET A 290 -22.16 19.33 11.57
N ALA A 291 -21.17 20.15 11.25
CA ALA A 291 -19.84 19.70 10.88
C ALA A 291 -18.95 19.36 12.09
N ILE A 292 -19.15 19.94 13.26
CA ILE A 292 -18.28 19.70 14.42
C ILE A 292 -18.43 18.25 14.93
N PRO A 293 -17.32 17.50 15.16
CA PRO A 293 -15.91 17.86 14.99
C PRO A 293 -15.29 17.39 13.64
N LEU A 294 -16.10 16.93 12.71
CA LEU A 294 -15.75 16.24 11.47
C LEU A 294 -15.77 17.18 10.24
N PHE A 295 -14.59 17.65 9.83
CA PHE A 295 -14.40 18.45 8.59
C PHE A 295 -14.95 17.81 7.32
N ILE A 296 -15.07 16.49 7.30
CA ILE A 296 -15.62 15.74 6.18
C ILE A 296 -17.05 16.13 5.84
N PHE A 297 -17.87 16.49 6.82
CA PHE A 297 -19.25 16.92 6.57
C PHE A 297 -19.23 18.20 5.73
N ALA A 298 -18.50 19.22 6.22
CA ALA A 298 -18.38 20.51 5.53
C ALA A 298 -17.87 20.32 4.09
N ALA A 299 -16.79 19.54 3.90
CA ALA A 299 -16.24 19.29 2.57
C ALA A 299 -17.21 18.52 1.65
N THR A 300 -17.92 17.51 2.17
CA THR A 300 -18.86 16.71 1.38
C THR A 300 -20.08 17.54 0.99
N VAL A 301 -20.61 18.35 1.91
CA VAL A 301 -21.72 19.28 1.62
C VAL A 301 -21.29 20.31 0.59
N CYS A 302 -20.14 20.96 0.72
CA CYS A 302 -19.65 21.91 -0.29
C CYS A 302 -19.54 21.25 -1.67
N ARG A 303 -18.98 20.03 -1.78
CA ARG A 303 -18.94 19.30 -3.05
C ARG A 303 -20.34 19.00 -3.60
N PHE A 304 -21.26 18.57 -2.74
CA PHE A 304 -22.65 18.32 -3.13
C PHE A 304 -23.32 19.59 -3.66
N LEU A 305 -23.17 20.73 -2.97
CA LEU A 305 -23.70 22.02 -3.39
C LEU A 305 -23.04 22.55 -4.67
N ALA A 306 -21.78 22.22 -4.91
CA ALA A 306 -21.06 22.59 -6.13
C ALA A 306 -21.48 21.76 -7.35
N ASP A 307 -21.96 20.53 -7.14
CA ASP A 307 -22.29 19.60 -8.22
C ASP A 307 -23.54 20.01 -8.99
N ARG A 308 -23.34 20.45 -10.23
CA ARG A 308 -24.40 20.88 -11.15
C ARG A 308 -25.32 19.75 -11.59
N LYS A 309 -24.84 18.51 -11.63
CA LYS A 309 -25.70 17.35 -11.93
C LYS A 309 -26.74 17.16 -10.83
N CYS A 310 -26.39 17.55 -9.59
CA CYS A 310 -27.28 17.58 -8.45
C CYS A 310 -28.14 18.87 -8.38
N GLY A 311 -28.09 19.79 -9.33
CA GLY A 311 -29.08 20.86 -9.47
C GLY A 311 -28.67 22.23 -8.91
N ASN A 312 -29.61 22.93 -8.25
CA ASN A 312 -29.41 24.30 -7.76
C ASN A 312 -28.88 24.30 -6.31
N PRO A 313 -27.76 25.02 -6.01
CA PRO A 313 -27.14 25.04 -4.69
C PRO A 313 -28.07 25.48 -3.56
N ASN A 314 -28.98 26.43 -3.80
CA ASN A 314 -29.92 26.87 -2.77
C ASN A 314 -30.99 25.81 -2.45
N LYS A 315 -31.46 25.06 -3.46
CA LYS A 315 -32.38 23.94 -3.23
C LYS A 315 -31.66 22.85 -2.42
N GLN A 316 -30.45 22.50 -2.83
CA GLN A 316 -29.63 21.48 -2.16
C GLN A 316 -29.29 21.87 -0.72
N LEU A 317 -28.96 23.14 -0.47
CA LEU A 317 -28.69 23.64 0.88
C LEU A 317 -29.90 23.49 1.79
N LYS A 318 -31.11 23.81 1.29
CA LYS A 318 -32.35 23.63 2.05
C LYS A 318 -32.60 22.15 2.41
N GLU A 319 -32.31 21.23 1.49
CA GLU A 319 -32.44 19.78 1.74
C GLU A 319 -31.49 19.31 2.85
N VAL A 320 -30.22 19.75 2.82
CA VAL A 320 -29.23 19.42 3.86
C VAL A 320 -29.67 19.96 5.23
N LEU A 321 -30.14 21.21 5.29
CA LEU A 321 -30.59 21.84 6.53
C LEU A 321 -31.89 21.23 7.08
N GLN A 322 -32.76 20.71 6.21
CA GLN A 322 -33.99 20.04 6.63
C GLN A 322 -33.69 18.69 7.32
N PHE A 323 -32.68 17.96 6.83
CA PHE A 323 -32.26 16.68 7.40
C PHE A 323 -31.84 16.77 8.88
N GLN A 324 -31.26 17.91 9.30
CA GLN A 324 -30.90 18.17 10.70
C GLN A 324 -32.13 18.31 11.61
N ARG A 325 -33.21 18.90 11.10
CA ARG A 325 -34.42 19.18 11.91
C ARG A 325 -35.29 17.95 12.12
N GLU A 326 -35.23 17.00 11.20
CA GLU A 326 -36.13 15.85 11.17
C GLU A 326 -35.54 14.58 11.81
N SER A 327 -34.25 14.54 12.15
CA SER A 327 -33.57 13.29 12.51
C SER A 327 -32.69 13.37 13.77
N GLN A 328 -32.91 12.45 14.72
CA GLN A 328 -31.97 12.13 15.82
C GLN A 328 -30.84 11.20 15.33
N LEU A 329 -30.35 11.42 14.11
CA LEU A 329 -29.42 10.51 13.43
C LEU A 329 -27.96 10.88 13.73
N SER A 330 -27.06 9.93 13.47
CA SER A 330 -25.62 10.14 13.66
C SER A 330 -25.06 11.15 12.65
N GLN A 331 -23.93 11.78 12.96
CA GLN A 331 -23.30 12.80 12.09
C GLN A 331 -22.98 12.29 10.67
N LEU A 332 -22.66 10.99 10.52
CA LEU A 332 -22.43 10.39 9.20
C LEU A 332 -23.71 10.26 8.38
N ASP A 333 -24.86 10.03 9.02
CA ASP A 333 -26.16 9.99 8.34
C ASP A 333 -26.47 11.34 7.72
N ALA A 334 -26.26 12.43 8.49
CA ALA A 334 -26.43 13.80 8.00
C ALA A 334 -25.47 14.14 6.85
N THR A 335 -24.30 13.49 6.80
CA THR A 335 -23.32 13.68 5.73
C THR A 335 -23.74 13.02 4.42
N TYR A 336 -24.15 11.74 4.48
CA TYR A 336 -24.29 10.92 3.27
C TYR A 336 -25.74 10.73 2.79
N LEU A 337 -26.72 10.70 3.69
CA LEU A 337 -28.12 10.48 3.29
C LEU A 337 -28.68 11.55 2.34
N PRO A 338 -28.36 12.85 2.48
CA PRO A 338 -28.81 13.85 1.51
C PRO A 338 -28.33 13.55 0.08
N VAL A 339 -27.08 13.10 -0.05
CA VAL A 339 -26.49 12.71 -1.34
C VAL A 339 -27.15 11.44 -1.88
N LEU A 340 -27.35 10.43 -1.04
CA LEU A 340 -27.88 9.13 -1.48
C LEU A 340 -29.38 9.19 -1.80
N ASN A 341 -30.18 9.92 -1.03
CA ASN A 341 -31.62 10.01 -1.24
C ASN A 341 -31.99 10.71 -2.56
N ARG A 342 -31.09 11.54 -3.11
CA ARG A 342 -31.22 12.10 -4.46
C ARG A 342 -31.30 11.04 -5.55
N LEU A 343 -30.65 9.89 -5.38
CA LEU A 343 -30.70 8.80 -6.34
C LEU A 343 -32.10 8.22 -6.51
N ILE A 344 -32.98 8.43 -5.53
CA ILE A 344 -34.32 7.85 -5.48
C ILE A 344 -35.44 8.89 -5.43
N GLU A 345 -35.10 10.19 -5.40
CA GLU A 345 -36.07 11.29 -5.35
C GLU A 345 -36.96 11.27 -6.61
N GLY A 346 -38.28 11.36 -6.42
CA GLY A 346 -39.24 11.42 -7.53
C GLY A 346 -39.46 10.11 -8.29
N LEU A 347 -38.79 9.02 -7.93
CA LEU A 347 -38.98 7.70 -8.55
C LEU A 347 -40.18 6.96 -7.97
N ALA A 348 -40.84 6.11 -8.77
CA ALA A 348 -41.83 5.16 -8.29
C ALA A 348 -41.16 3.98 -7.54
N ASP A 349 -41.88 3.29 -6.65
CA ASP A 349 -41.32 2.26 -5.77
C ASP A 349 -40.48 1.21 -6.53
N ARG A 350 -41.01 0.65 -7.63
CA ARG A 350 -40.29 -0.32 -8.47
C ARG A 350 -38.99 0.23 -9.07
N GLN A 351 -38.94 1.53 -9.37
CA GLN A 351 -37.74 2.17 -9.91
C GLN A 351 -36.73 2.42 -8.79
N ARG A 352 -37.18 2.83 -7.59
CA ARG A 352 -36.32 2.98 -6.42
C ARG A 352 -35.60 1.68 -6.10
N ASP A 353 -36.32 0.56 -6.05
CA ASP A 353 -35.73 -0.75 -5.76
C ASP A 353 -34.64 -1.13 -6.75
N ARG A 354 -34.85 -0.84 -8.05
CA ARG A 354 -33.84 -1.09 -9.09
C ARG A 354 -32.59 -0.25 -8.88
N VAL A 355 -32.73 1.04 -8.57
CA VAL A 355 -31.60 1.94 -8.30
C VAL A 355 -30.84 1.49 -7.07
N ILE A 356 -31.54 1.14 -5.98
CA ILE A 356 -30.91 0.68 -4.73
C ILE A 356 -30.16 -0.64 -4.94
N GLN A 357 -30.76 -1.61 -5.65
CA GLN A 357 -30.08 -2.87 -5.95
C GLN A 357 -28.84 -2.65 -6.82
N ARG A 358 -28.93 -1.77 -7.82
CA ARG A 358 -27.82 -1.42 -8.70
C ARG A 358 -26.71 -0.66 -7.93
N PHE A 359 -27.07 0.25 -7.04
CA PHE A 359 -26.15 0.92 -6.10
C PHE A 359 -25.41 -0.10 -5.23
N ARG A 360 -26.13 -1.01 -4.56
CA ARG A 360 -25.51 -2.04 -3.71
C ARG A 360 -24.57 -2.95 -4.49
N ARG A 361 -24.90 -3.27 -5.75
CA ARG A 361 -24.03 -4.09 -6.62
C ARG A 361 -22.77 -3.34 -7.07
N ILE A 362 -22.87 -2.07 -7.43
CA ILE A 362 -21.75 -1.28 -7.96
C ILE A 362 -20.98 -0.60 -6.83
N VAL A 363 -21.61 0.33 -6.11
CA VAL A 363 -20.99 1.10 -5.03
C VAL A 363 -20.64 0.21 -3.85
N GLY A 364 -21.53 -0.73 -3.51
CA GLY A 364 -21.23 -1.73 -2.47
C GLY A 364 -19.98 -2.55 -2.79
N SER A 365 -19.79 -2.93 -4.06
CA SER A 365 -18.55 -3.59 -4.50
C SER A 365 -17.35 -2.65 -4.39
N ILE A 366 -17.44 -1.41 -4.91
CA ILE A 366 -16.36 -0.42 -4.89
C ILE A 366 -15.82 -0.17 -3.47
N VAL A 367 -16.71 -0.06 -2.49
CA VAL A 367 -16.30 0.22 -1.09
C VAL A 367 -15.69 -0.99 -0.38
N VAL A 368 -15.87 -2.19 -0.93
CA VAL A 368 -15.39 -3.46 -0.36
C VAL A 368 -14.15 -4.01 -1.10
N LEU A 369 -13.80 -3.45 -2.26
CA LEU A 369 -12.62 -3.87 -3.02
C LEU A 369 -11.34 -3.85 -2.16
N GLY A 370 -10.51 -4.88 -2.29
CA GLY A 370 -9.17 -4.91 -1.72
C GLY A 370 -8.24 -3.89 -2.38
N SER A 371 -8.50 -3.54 -3.64
CA SER A 371 -7.80 -2.52 -4.44
C SER A 371 -8.72 -1.72 -5.38
N PRO A 372 -8.63 -0.38 -5.46
CA PRO A 372 -9.44 0.42 -6.38
C PRO A 372 -9.26 -0.01 -7.83
N LEU A 373 -10.36 -0.06 -8.58
CA LEU A 373 -10.38 -0.49 -9.98
C LEU A 373 -10.89 0.60 -10.93
N PRO A 374 -10.37 0.68 -12.16
CA PRO A 374 -10.96 1.52 -13.21
C PRO A 374 -12.34 1.02 -13.61
N ILE A 375 -13.15 1.91 -14.18
CA ILE A 375 -14.52 1.59 -14.64
C ILE A 375 -14.50 0.43 -15.63
N SER A 376 -13.51 0.38 -16.53
CA SER A 376 -13.32 -0.72 -17.48
C SER A 376 -13.04 -2.08 -16.82
N ALA A 377 -12.34 -2.09 -15.67
CA ALA A 377 -12.12 -3.31 -14.90
C ALA A 377 -13.35 -3.69 -14.05
N LEU A 378 -14.07 -2.70 -13.50
CA LEU A 378 -15.33 -2.91 -12.78
C LEU A 378 -16.39 -3.52 -13.70
N GLU A 379 -16.48 -3.05 -14.95
CA GLU A 379 -17.36 -3.58 -15.99
C GLU A 379 -17.19 -5.09 -16.14
N ARG A 380 -15.95 -5.52 -16.35
CA ARG A 380 -15.61 -6.93 -16.57
C ARG A 380 -15.66 -7.74 -15.29
N LEU A 381 -15.28 -7.20 -14.14
CA LEU A 381 -15.33 -7.91 -12.85
C LEU A 381 -16.79 -8.15 -12.42
N LEU A 382 -17.62 -7.12 -12.43
CA LEU A 382 -19.01 -7.19 -11.97
C LEU A 382 -19.99 -7.75 -13.00
N ASP A 383 -19.56 -7.95 -14.24
CA ASP A 383 -20.40 -8.40 -15.35
C ASP A 383 -21.57 -7.45 -15.61
N LEU A 384 -21.23 -6.18 -15.79
CA LEU A 384 -22.16 -5.08 -16.04
C LEU A 384 -21.72 -4.32 -17.27
N GLN A 385 -22.65 -3.63 -17.94
CA GLN A 385 -22.30 -2.72 -19.04
C GLN A 385 -21.69 -1.44 -18.48
N LYS A 386 -20.69 -0.88 -19.17
CA LYS A 386 -20.03 0.37 -18.78
C LYS A 386 -21.02 1.50 -18.51
N GLU A 387 -22.01 1.67 -19.38
CA GLU A 387 -23.04 2.71 -19.26
C GLU A 387 -23.84 2.55 -17.96
N THR A 388 -24.09 1.31 -17.53
CA THR A 388 -24.78 1.02 -16.26
C THR A 388 -23.92 1.37 -15.05
N ILE A 389 -22.59 1.37 -15.17
CA ILE A 389 -21.70 1.81 -14.10
C ILE A 389 -21.66 3.34 -14.09
N ASP A 390 -21.40 3.96 -15.24
CA ASP A 390 -21.32 5.42 -15.41
C ASP A 390 -22.59 6.11 -14.89
N ASP A 391 -23.78 5.66 -15.34
CA ASP A 391 -25.07 6.20 -14.92
C ASP A 391 -25.32 6.13 -13.39
N GLN A 392 -24.67 5.21 -12.65
CA GLN A 392 -24.82 5.15 -11.17
C GLN A 392 -23.87 6.12 -10.52
N LEU A 393 -22.66 6.20 -11.04
CA LEU A 393 -21.59 6.99 -10.47
C LEU A 393 -21.81 8.49 -10.75
N ASP A 394 -22.56 8.83 -11.79
CA ASP A 394 -22.81 10.20 -12.25
C ASP A 394 -23.32 11.18 -11.19
N LEU A 395 -24.03 10.71 -10.16
CA LEU A 395 -24.56 11.54 -9.06
C LEU A 395 -23.76 11.39 -7.75
N LEU A 396 -22.63 10.70 -7.80
CA LEU A 396 -21.82 10.35 -6.61
C LEU A 396 -20.45 11.04 -6.60
N HIS A 397 -20.21 12.04 -7.44
CA HIS A 397 -18.95 12.81 -7.48
C HIS A 397 -18.63 13.52 -6.15
N SER A 398 -19.63 13.74 -5.29
CA SER A 398 -19.44 14.34 -3.96
C SER A 398 -18.82 13.37 -2.94
N VAL A 399 -18.91 12.06 -3.17
CA VAL A 399 -18.44 11.00 -2.26
C VAL A 399 -17.38 10.08 -2.89
N LEU A 400 -17.38 9.96 -4.22
CA LEU A 400 -16.43 9.19 -5.01
C LEU A 400 -15.62 10.10 -5.94
N SER A 401 -14.31 9.87 -6.01
CA SER A 401 -13.45 10.39 -7.07
C SER A 401 -13.62 9.52 -8.30
N ILE A 402 -14.38 10.02 -9.27
CA ILE A 402 -14.68 9.34 -10.54
C ILE A 402 -13.88 10.03 -11.64
N PRO A 403 -12.77 9.42 -12.12
CA PRO A 403 -11.93 10.03 -13.13
C PRO A 403 -12.60 9.98 -14.51
N SER A 404 -12.28 10.97 -15.37
CA SER A 404 -12.73 10.97 -16.78
C SER A 404 -11.96 9.99 -17.66
N SER A 405 -10.82 9.46 -17.18
CA SER A 405 -10.00 8.49 -17.89
C SER A 405 -10.37 7.06 -17.49
N ASP A 406 -10.59 6.22 -18.50
CA ASP A 406 -10.93 4.79 -18.34
C ASP A 406 -9.81 3.93 -17.72
N GLN A 407 -8.60 4.46 -17.59
CA GLN A 407 -7.46 3.76 -16.98
C GLN A 407 -7.26 4.12 -15.51
N SER A 408 -7.87 5.21 -15.05
CA SER A 408 -7.75 5.65 -13.66
C SER A 408 -8.82 4.98 -12.80
N PRO A 409 -8.48 4.52 -11.58
CA PRO A 409 -9.44 3.83 -10.74
C PRO A 409 -10.46 4.79 -10.11
N VAL A 410 -11.69 4.29 -9.92
CA VAL A 410 -12.71 4.95 -9.10
C VAL A 410 -12.30 4.80 -7.64
N ARG A 411 -12.28 5.90 -6.90
CA ARG A 411 -11.84 5.92 -5.50
C ARG A 411 -12.89 6.51 -4.60
N MET A 412 -12.94 6.03 -3.36
CA MET A 412 -13.64 6.75 -2.30
C MET A 412 -12.86 8.01 -1.96
N LEU A 413 -13.55 9.13 -1.79
CA LEU A 413 -12.90 10.35 -1.29
C LEU A 413 -12.46 10.18 0.17
N HIS A 414 -13.25 9.41 0.94
CA HIS A 414 -13.02 9.20 2.35
C HIS A 414 -13.50 7.81 2.81
N LEU A 415 -12.66 7.12 3.57
CA LEU A 415 -12.95 5.78 4.10
C LEU A 415 -14.18 5.74 5.05
N SER A 416 -14.57 6.86 5.67
CA SER A 416 -15.82 6.94 6.46
C SER A 416 -17.09 6.68 5.63
N PHE A 417 -17.04 6.83 4.31
CA PHE A 417 -18.17 6.50 3.44
C PHE A 417 -18.39 4.98 3.39
N ARG A 418 -17.31 4.19 3.30
CA ARG A 418 -17.37 2.74 3.48
C ARG A 418 -17.93 2.43 4.86
N ASP A 419 -17.33 2.99 5.91
CA ASP A 419 -17.69 2.71 7.30
C ASP A 419 -19.19 2.95 7.53
N PHE A 420 -19.75 4.03 6.96
CA PHE A 420 -21.19 4.31 6.98
C PHE A 420 -22.04 3.27 6.23
N LEU A 421 -21.63 2.83 5.04
CA LEU A 421 -22.42 1.93 4.21
C LEU A 421 -22.46 0.49 4.74
N VAL A 422 -21.40 0.02 5.39
CA VAL A 422 -21.27 -1.36 5.87
C VAL A 422 -21.60 -1.53 7.36
N ASP A 423 -21.81 -0.44 8.10
CA ASP A 423 -22.10 -0.47 9.54
C ASP A 423 -23.34 -1.34 9.84
N PRO A 424 -23.19 -2.46 10.57
CA PRO A 424 -24.31 -3.36 10.90
C PRO A 424 -25.45 -2.68 11.65
N GLU A 425 -25.17 -1.62 12.43
CA GLU A 425 -26.18 -0.86 13.16
C GLU A 425 -27.09 -0.02 12.24
N LYS A 426 -26.73 0.11 10.96
CA LYS A 426 -27.45 0.90 9.96
C LYS A 426 -28.38 0.08 9.07
N ARG A 427 -28.36 -1.26 9.19
CA ARG A 427 -29.10 -2.20 8.34
C ARG A 427 -30.56 -1.82 8.09
N ASP A 428 -31.26 -1.44 9.14
CA ASP A 428 -32.69 -1.08 9.08
C ASP A 428 -32.93 0.43 9.16
N LYS A 429 -31.86 1.25 9.18
CA LYS A 429 -31.93 2.70 9.32
C LYS A 429 -31.95 3.43 7.97
N HIS A 430 -31.38 2.84 6.91
CA HIS A 430 -31.44 3.42 5.56
C HIS A 430 -31.40 2.38 4.44
N LEU A 431 -31.98 2.76 3.29
CA LEU A 431 -32.14 1.86 2.14
C LEU A 431 -30.80 1.51 1.45
N PHE A 432 -29.77 2.33 1.60
CA PHE A 432 -28.49 2.15 0.93
C PHE A 432 -27.49 1.25 1.66
N TRP A 433 -27.87 0.66 2.79
CA TRP A 433 -26.98 -0.22 3.56
C TRP A 433 -26.49 -1.41 2.71
N VAL A 434 -25.23 -1.77 2.90
CA VAL A 434 -24.52 -2.80 2.15
C VAL A 434 -24.19 -3.96 3.08
N ASP A 435 -24.68 -5.15 2.74
CA ASP A 435 -24.29 -6.39 3.40
C ASP A 435 -22.87 -6.78 2.96
N GLU A 436 -21.88 -6.41 3.77
CA GLU A 436 -20.46 -6.61 3.47
C GLU A 436 -20.12 -8.08 3.20
N LYS A 437 -20.62 -9.01 4.04
CA LYS A 437 -20.37 -10.45 3.85
C LYS A 437 -20.92 -10.94 2.52
N ARG A 438 -22.13 -10.52 2.17
CA ARG A 438 -22.77 -10.88 0.89
C ARG A 438 -22.01 -10.31 -0.31
N VAL A 439 -21.56 -9.05 -0.23
CA VAL A 439 -20.79 -8.43 -1.32
C VAL A 439 -19.44 -9.12 -1.49
N HIS A 440 -18.73 -9.42 -0.41
CA HIS A 440 -17.51 -10.21 -0.44
C HIS A 440 -17.71 -11.57 -1.09
N HIS A 441 -18.79 -12.28 -0.74
CA HIS A 441 -19.12 -13.55 -1.37
C HIS A 441 -19.29 -13.40 -2.90
N GLN A 442 -20.03 -12.37 -3.35
CA GLN A 442 -20.23 -12.10 -4.77
C GLN A 442 -18.91 -11.77 -5.48
N LEU A 443 -18.07 -10.93 -4.86
CA LEU A 443 -16.77 -10.57 -5.41
C LEU A 443 -15.83 -11.77 -5.52
N ALA A 444 -15.81 -12.68 -4.54
CA ALA A 444 -15.04 -13.93 -4.64
C ALA A 444 -15.47 -14.74 -5.87
N MET A 445 -16.78 -14.95 -6.07
CA MET A 445 -17.30 -15.67 -7.25
C MET A 445 -17.01 -14.94 -8.56
N HIS A 446 -17.08 -13.60 -8.56
CA HIS A 446 -16.70 -12.79 -9.71
C HIS A 446 -15.21 -12.91 -10.04
N CYS A 447 -14.32 -12.97 -9.05
CA CYS A 447 -12.90 -13.19 -9.25
C CYS A 447 -12.63 -14.56 -9.89
N LEU A 448 -13.25 -15.63 -9.37
CA LEU A 448 -13.14 -16.97 -9.95
C LEU A 448 -13.60 -16.99 -11.41
N ARG A 449 -14.74 -16.34 -11.72
CA ARG A 449 -15.26 -16.22 -13.09
C ARG A 449 -14.33 -15.42 -14.02
N VAL A 450 -13.73 -14.32 -13.54
CA VAL A 450 -12.78 -13.54 -14.33
C VAL A 450 -11.55 -14.39 -14.66
N MET A 451 -11.01 -15.09 -13.67
CA MET A 451 -9.85 -15.96 -13.86
C MET A 451 -10.16 -17.13 -14.80
N ASP A 452 -11.31 -17.77 -14.67
CA ASP A 452 -11.76 -18.85 -15.56
C ASP A 452 -11.76 -18.45 -17.05
N LYS A 453 -12.08 -17.19 -17.35
CA LYS A 453 -12.10 -16.68 -18.74
C LYS A 453 -10.72 -16.27 -19.29
N HIS A 454 -9.73 -16.01 -18.42
CA HIS A 454 -8.48 -15.36 -18.81
C HIS A 454 -7.23 -16.19 -18.55
N LEU A 455 -7.21 -17.01 -17.50
CA LEU A 455 -6.04 -17.81 -17.16
C LEU A 455 -5.81 -18.90 -18.19
N GLY A 456 -4.56 -19.02 -18.61
CA GLY A 456 -4.09 -20.05 -19.54
C GLY A 456 -2.57 -20.12 -19.53
N THR A 457 -2.01 -21.05 -20.30
CA THR A 457 -0.56 -21.17 -20.47
C THR A 457 -0.03 -20.04 -21.34
N ASP A 458 1.12 -19.49 -20.96
CA ASP A 458 1.83 -18.44 -21.71
C ASP A 458 1.00 -17.17 -21.87
N MET A 459 0.53 -16.65 -20.74
CA MET A 459 -0.30 -15.45 -20.61
C MET A 459 0.29 -14.25 -21.35
N CYS A 460 1.63 -14.12 -21.32
CA CYS A 460 2.36 -13.01 -21.94
C CYS A 460 2.98 -13.34 -23.30
N LYS A 461 2.74 -14.53 -23.87
CA LYS A 461 3.31 -14.99 -25.16
C LYS A 461 4.84 -14.89 -25.21
N LEU A 462 5.49 -15.33 -24.12
CA LEU A 462 6.94 -15.36 -23.98
C LEU A 462 7.59 -16.43 -24.87
N VAL A 463 6.85 -17.48 -25.24
CA VAL A 463 7.25 -18.62 -26.10
C VAL A 463 8.37 -19.50 -25.54
N GLN A 464 9.45 -18.91 -25.01
CA GLN A 464 10.60 -19.65 -24.48
C GLN A 464 10.50 -19.80 -22.96
N PRO A 465 10.54 -21.04 -22.42
CA PRO A 465 10.39 -21.25 -20.99
C PRO A 465 11.45 -20.58 -20.12
N GLY A 466 12.68 -20.44 -20.63
CA GLY A 466 13.78 -19.79 -19.92
C GLY A 466 13.73 -18.25 -19.94
N THR A 467 12.67 -17.64 -20.46
CA THR A 467 12.54 -16.18 -20.49
C THR A 467 12.44 -15.63 -19.08
N SER A 468 13.38 -14.76 -18.71
CA SER A 468 13.37 -14.14 -17.39
C SER A 468 12.26 -13.09 -17.29
N ARG A 469 11.51 -13.10 -16.18
CA ARG A 469 10.49 -12.09 -15.85
C ARG A 469 11.04 -10.66 -15.95
N ALA A 470 12.29 -10.45 -15.54
CA ALA A 470 12.94 -9.14 -15.58
C ALA A 470 13.07 -8.54 -16.99
N THR A 471 12.96 -9.36 -18.03
CA THR A 471 13.02 -8.92 -19.44
C THR A 471 11.66 -8.49 -19.99
N VAL A 472 10.56 -8.79 -19.29
CA VAL A 472 9.20 -8.49 -19.73
C VAL A 472 8.80 -7.09 -19.24
N SER A 473 8.40 -6.21 -20.16
CA SER A 473 8.04 -4.85 -19.79
C SER A 473 6.73 -4.81 -18.97
N PRO A 474 6.61 -3.95 -17.94
CA PRO A 474 5.37 -3.81 -17.16
C PRO A 474 4.14 -3.50 -18.02
N LYS A 475 4.28 -2.63 -19.02
CA LYS A 475 3.18 -2.28 -19.94
C LYS A 475 2.67 -3.49 -20.73
N HIS A 476 3.55 -4.40 -21.12
CA HIS A 476 3.17 -5.63 -21.80
C HIS A 476 2.42 -6.57 -20.84
N ILE A 477 2.88 -6.67 -19.60
CA ILE A 477 2.18 -7.44 -18.56
C ILE A 477 0.78 -6.88 -18.32
N ASP A 478 0.62 -5.56 -18.21
CA ASP A 478 -0.70 -4.91 -18.01
C ASP A 478 -1.66 -5.13 -19.19
N LEU A 479 -1.14 -5.31 -20.41
CA LEU A 479 -1.95 -5.64 -21.59
C LEU A 479 -2.39 -7.11 -21.60
N CYS A 480 -1.51 -8.01 -21.19
CA CYS A 480 -1.76 -9.45 -21.15
C CYS A 480 -2.57 -9.89 -19.92
N ILE A 481 -2.37 -9.21 -18.81
CA ILE A 481 -3.05 -9.45 -17.53
C ILE A 481 -3.67 -8.11 -17.10
N PRO A 482 -4.88 -7.80 -17.60
CA PRO A 482 -5.59 -6.56 -17.27
C PRO A 482 -5.88 -6.43 -15.77
N SER A 483 -6.21 -5.21 -15.32
CA SER A 483 -6.39 -4.89 -13.89
C SER A 483 -7.41 -5.77 -13.17
N GLU A 484 -8.52 -6.15 -13.82
CA GLU A 484 -9.52 -7.07 -13.26
C GLU A 484 -8.98 -8.49 -13.05
N VAL A 485 -8.05 -8.95 -13.90
CA VAL A 485 -7.42 -10.26 -13.78
C VAL A 485 -6.34 -10.23 -12.69
N GLN A 486 -5.51 -9.17 -12.65
CA GLN A 486 -4.55 -8.97 -11.57
C GLN A 486 -5.25 -8.92 -10.21
N TYR A 487 -6.35 -8.16 -10.13
CA TYR A 487 -7.21 -8.09 -8.95
C TYR A 487 -7.72 -9.47 -8.53
N ALA A 488 -8.32 -10.20 -9.48
CA ALA A 488 -8.89 -11.50 -9.21
C ALA A 488 -7.82 -12.50 -8.72
N CYS A 489 -6.61 -12.46 -9.29
CA CYS A 489 -5.50 -13.32 -8.87
C CYS A 489 -5.05 -13.05 -7.43
N LEU A 490 -5.14 -11.81 -6.95
CA LEU A 490 -4.65 -11.39 -5.64
C LEU A 490 -5.71 -11.47 -4.53
N TYR A 491 -6.98 -11.13 -4.83
CA TYR A 491 -7.98 -10.85 -3.79
C TYR A 491 -9.14 -11.85 -3.69
N TRP A 492 -9.17 -12.90 -4.50
CA TRP A 492 -10.27 -13.87 -4.45
C TRP A 492 -10.40 -14.55 -3.08
N VAL A 493 -9.30 -15.05 -2.50
CA VAL A 493 -9.30 -15.65 -1.15
C VAL A 493 -9.54 -14.61 -0.06
N TYR A 494 -9.02 -13.38 -0.21
CA TYR A 494 -9.33 -12.29 0.72
C TYR A 494 -10.84 -12.10 0.83
N HIS A 495 -11.54 -11.99 -0.29
CA HIS A 495 -13.00 -11.88 -0.29
C HIS A 495 -13.69 -13.11 0.26
N MET A 496 -13.16 -14.31 0.02
CA MET A 496 -13.72 -15.52 0.63
C MET A 496 -13.61 -15.53 2.14
N GLN A 497 -12.46 -15.13 2.67
CA GLN A 497 -12.21 -15.04 4.10
C GLN A 497 -13.14 -14.04 4.77
N GLN A 498 -13.28 -12.83 4.18
CA GLN A 498 -14.19 -11.81 4.72
C GLN A 498 -15.67 -12.21 4.62
N ALA A 499 -16.02 -13.03 3.63
CA ALA A 499 -17.36 -13.62 3.50
C ALA A 499 -17.60 -14.80 4.47
N GLU A 500 -16.56 -15.26 5.19
CA GLU A 500 -16.60 -16.46 6.03
C GLU A 500 -17.10 -17.70 5.26
N LEU A 501 -16.64 -17.85 4.01
CA LEU A 501 -17.07 -18.95 3.16
C LEU A 501 -16.47 -20.28 3.62
N LEU A 502 -17.37 -21.25 3.85
CA LEU A 502 -16.99 -22.65 4.04
C LEU A 502 -16.52 -23.23 2.71
N ILE A 503 -15.42 -23.96 2.75
CA ILE A 503 -14.78 -24.57 1.58
C ILE A 503 -14.80 -26.08 1.77
N ASP A 504 -15.20 -26.79 0.72
CA ASP A 504 -15.29 -28.24 0.70
C ASP A 504 -14.56 -28.82 -0.52
N ASP A 505 -14.42 -30.15 -0.51
CA ASP A 505 -13.71 -30.93 -1.52
C ASP A 505 -14.44 -31.01 -2.87
N ASP A 506 -15.70 -30.58 -2.95
CA ASP A 506 -16.50 -30.62 -4.19
C ASP A 506 -16.93 -29.21 -4.64
N GLY A 507 -16.36 -28.18 -4.02
CA GLY A 507 -16.73 -26.78 -4.22
C GLY A 507 -16.02 -26.10 -5.39
N PRO A 508 -16.47 -24.88 -5.74
CA PRO A 508 -15.92 -24.12 -6.86
C PRO A 508 -14.43 -23.77 -6.69
N VAL A 509 -13.93 -23.71 -5.45
CA VAL A 509 -12.52 -23.44 -5.17
C VAL A 509 -11.64 -24.60 -5.55
N TYR A 510 -11.99 -25.82 -5.14
CA TYR A 510 -11.17 -26.98 -5.45
C TYR A 510 -11.21 -27.27 -6.96
N ALA A 511 -12.38 -27.13 -7.59
CA ALA A 511 -12.51 -27.20 -9.04
C ALA A 511 -11.63 -26.17 -9.76
N PHE A 512 -11.64 -24.91 -9.29
CA PHE A 512 -10.76 -23.86 -9.82
C PHE A 512 -9.28 -24.22 -9.67
N LEU A 513 -8.85 -24.67 -8.49
CA LEU A 513 -7.46 -25.02 -8.24
C LEU A 513 -7.00 -26.19 -9.11
N LEU A 514 -7.82 -27.24 -9.26
CA LEU A 514 -7.51 -28.38 -10.11
C LEU A 514 -7.44 -28.02 -11.61
N GLN A 515 -8.10 -26.95 -12.03
CA GLN A 515 -8.09 -26.52 -13.42
C GLN A 515 -7.00 -25.48 -13.72
N TYR A 516 -6.76 -24.55 -12.79
CA TYR A 516 -6.01 -23.32 -13.08
C TYR A 516 -4.77 -23.09 -12.23
N PHE A 517 -4.41 -23.96 -11.28
CA PHE A 517 -3.31 -23.69 -10.34
C PHE A 517 -1.97 -23.27 -11.01
N PRO A 518 -1.44 -23.98 -12.04
CA PRO A 518 -0.22 -23.54 -12.72
C PRO A 518 -0.38 -22.20 -13.44
N HIS A 519 -1.53 -21.95 -14.08
CA HIS A 519 -1.84 -20.70 -14.80
C HIS A 519 -1.96 -19.51 -13.85
N TRP A 520 -2.57 -19.73 -12.68
CA TRP A 520 -2.65 -18.73 -11.62
C TRP A 520 -1.25 -18.41 -11.08
N LEU A 521 -0.41 -19.43 -10.88
CA LEU A 521 0.97 -19.25 -10.45
C LEU A 521 1.83 -18.53 -11.49
N GLU A 522 1.64 -18.82 -12.79
CA GLU A 522 2.28 -18.10 -13.90
C GLU A 522 1.89 -16.61 -13.87
N ALA A 523 0.60 -16.30 -13.73
CA ALA A 523 0.10 -14.95 -13.66
C ALA A 523 0.69 -14.18 -12.46
N LEU A 524 0.70 -14.79 -11.26
CA LEU A 524 1.30 -14.21 -10.06
C LEU A 524 2.81 -14.01 -10.21
N SER A 525 3.51 -14.95 -10.85
CA SER A 525 4.92 -14.81 -11.16
C SER A 525 5.17 -13.62 -12.08
N LEU A 526 4.42 -13.49 -13.19
CA LEU A 526 4.55 -12.40 -14.15
C LEU A 526 4.37 -11.02 -13.51
N ILE A 527 3.31 -10.85 -12.69
CA ILE A 527 3.08 -9.60 -11.95
C ILE A 527 4.07 -9.39 -10.79
N GLY A 528 4.92 -10.37 -10.48
CA GLY A 528 5.96 -10.29 -9.44
C GLY A 528 5.44 -10.44 -8.02
N ARG A 529 4.37 -11.24 -7.83
CA ARG A 529 3.65 -11.42 -6.55
C ARG A 529 3.56 -12.89 -6.14
N THR A 530 4.50 -13.75 -6.53
CA THR A 530 4.52 -15.17 -6.14
C THR A 530 4.54 -15.40 -4.63
N SER A 531 5.18 -14.51 -3.85
CA SER A 531 5.16 -14.58 -2.38
C SER A 531 3.75 -14.56 -1.81
N ASP A 532 2.85 -13.84 -2.47
CA ASP A 532 1.47 -13.74 -2.03
C ASP A 532 0.68 -15.02 -2.33
N CYS A 533 1.12 -15.81 -3.32
CA CYS A 533 0.52 -17.13 -3.54
C CYS A 533 0.64 -18.00 -2.28
N LEU A 534 1.79 -17.97 -1.60
CA LEU A 534 2.00 -18.72 -0.37
C LEU A 534 1.09 -18.23 0.76
N SER A 535 0.97 -16.91 0.95
CA SER A 535 0.08 -16.36 1.99
C SER A 535 -1.38 -16.66 1.68
N ILE A 536 -1.80 -16.52 0.42
CA ILE A 536 -3.15 -16.84 -0.05
C ILE A 536 -3.48 -18.32 0.20
N LEU A 537 -2.60 -19.25 -0.16
CA LEU A 537 -2.82 -20.69 0.07
C LEU A 537 -2.86 -21.04 1.55
N LYS A 538 -2.06 -20.39 2.39
CA LYS A 538 -2.11 -20.60 3.85
C LYS A 538 -3.39 -20.07 4.47
N VAL A 539 -3.86 -18.89 4.05
CA VAL A 539 -5.17 -18.37 4.47
C VAL A 539 -6.27 -19.35 4.06
N LEU A 540 -6.20 -19.87 2.83
CA LEU A 540 -7.13 -20.87 2.34
C LEU A 540 -7.08 -22.16 3.19
N GLN A 541 -5.88 -22.63 3.53
CA GLN A 541 -5.68 -23.79 4.39
C GLN A 541 -6.21 -23.57 5.81
N SER A 542 -6.05 -22.37 6.37
CA SER A 542 -6.59 -22.01 7.70
C SER A 542 -8.11 -21.87 7.73
N THR A 543 -8.73 -21.64 6.56
CA THR A 543 -10.19 -21.52 6.40
C THR A 543 -10.85 -22.90 6.24
N LEU A 544 -10.07 -23.95 5.93
CA LEU A 544 -10.55 -25.33 5.98
C LEU A 544 -10.87 -25.73 7.44
N MET A 545 -12.05 -26.31 7.65
CA MET A 545 -12.44 -26.83 8.96
C MET A 545 -11.44 -27.88 9.48
N LEU A 546 -11.41 -28.03 10.81
CA LEU A 546 -10.62 -28.96 11.66
C LEU A 546 -10.67 -30.47 11.28
N ASN A 547 -11.26 -30.85 10.15
CA ASN A 547 -11.24 -32.21 9.62
C ASN A 547 -10.12 -32.30 8.58
N GLY A 548 -8.87 -32.31 9.05
CA GLY A 548 -7.64 -32.20 8.25
C GLY A 548 -7.32 -33.32 7.26
N ASP A 549 -8.31 -34.10 6.81
CA ASP A 549 -8.15 -35.25 5.90
C ASP A 549 -9.16 -35.14 4.73
N GLY A 550 -8.91 -34.21 3.81
CA GLY A 550 -9.73 -33.98 2.61
C GLY A 550 -8.87 -33.73 1.38
N LYS A 551 -9.40 -34.00 0.19
CA LYS A 551 -8.66 -33.90 -1.09
C LYS A 551 -8.11 -32.49 -1.33
N LEU A 552 -8.88 -31.46 -0.97
CA LEU A 552 -8.44 -30.07 -1.07
C LEU A 552 -7.30 -29.79 -0.09
N GLY A 553 -7.38 -30.29 1.15
CA GLY A 553 -6.31 -30.17 2.14
C GLY A 553 -4.99 -30.78 1.64
N ASP A 554 -5.05 -32.01 1.11
CA ASP A 554 -3.91 -32.69 0.51
C ASP A 554 -3.33 -31.88 -0.66
N PHE A 555 -4.19 -31.38 -1.54
CA PHE A 555 -3.78 -30.55 -2.67
C PHE A 555 -3.11 -29.26 -2.22
N LEU A 556 -3.65 -28.55 -1.23
CA LEU A 556 -3.07 -27.31 -0.72
C LEU A 556 -1.71 -27.56 -0.05
N HIS A 557 -1.57 -28.65 0.71
CA HIS A 557 -0.29 -29.02 1.30
C HIS A 557 0.76 -29.30 0.23
N ASP A 558 0.40 -30.09 -0.78
CA ASP A 558 1.26 -30.41 -1.91
C ASP A 558 1.59 -29.18 -2.77
N ALA A 559 0.64 -28.26 -2.97
CA ALA A 559 0.81 -26.99 -3.68
C ALA A 559 1.78 -26.06 -2.95
N LEU A 560 1.70 -25.97 -1.62
CA LEU A 560 2.68 -25.22 -0.82
C LEU A 560 4.08 -25.82 -0.97
N ARG A 561 4.22 -27.16 -0.90
CA ARG A 561 5.50 -27.85 -1.13
C ARG A 561 6.02 -27.60 -2.55
N PHE A 562 5.15 -27.67 -3.54
CA PHE A 562 5.48 -27.42 -4.95
C PHE A 562 6.08 -26.02 -5.16
N ILE A 563 5.46 -24.98 -4.57
CA ILE A 563 5.95 -23.61 -4.68
C ILE A 563 7.24 -23.41 -3.89
N LEU A 564 7.31 -23.87 -2.63
CA LEU A 564 8.48 -23.67 -1.78
C LEU A 564 9.74 -24.35 -2.33
N ALA A 565 9.59 -25.56 -2.90
CA ALA A 565 10.71 -26.32 -3.48
C ALA A 565 11.29 -25.66 -4.75
N HIS A 566 10.50 -24.85 -5.45
CA HIS A 566 10.87 -24.31 -6.78
C HIS A 566 10.73 -22.79 -6.87
N LYS A 567 10.72 -22.11 -5.72
CA LYS A 567 10.42 -20.68 -5.61
C LYS A 567 11.28 -19.81 -6.52
N SER A 568 12.60 -20.03 -6.55
CA SER A 568 13.53 -19.22 -7.34
C SER A 568 13.25 -19.30 -8.84
N VAL A 569 12.93 -20.49 -9.35
CA VAL A 569 12.59 -20.74 -10.75
C VAL A 569 11.25 -20.13 -11.10
N ILE A 570 10.24 -20.30 -10.23
CA ILE A 570 8.91 -19.72 -10.42
C ILE A 570 9.01 -18.19 -10.44
N ASP A 571 9.76 -17.57 -9.53
CA ASP A 571 9.91 -16.11 -9.42
C ASP A 571 10.64 -15.49 -10.62
N SER A 572 11.63 -16.20 -11.16
CA SER A 572 12.52 -15.65 -12.19
C SER A 572 12.10 -16.00 -13.62
N THR A 573 11.50 -17.17 -13.84
CA THR A 573 11.17 -17.73 -15.16
C THR A 573 9.78 -18.37 -15.14
N PRO A 574 8.70 -17.58 -15.35
CA PRO A 574 7.31 -18.02 -15.14
C PRO A 574 6.94 -19.30 -15.92
N LEU A 575 7.37 -19.41 -17.17
CA LEU A 575 7.04 -20.55 -18.02
C LEU A 575 7.75 -21.85 -17.64
N GLN A 576 8.80 -21.81 -16.81
CA GLN A 576 9.45 -23.03 -16.33
C GLN A 576 8.55 -23.89 -15.45
N ILE A 577 7.44 -23.33 -14.94
CA ILE A 577 6.40 -24.08 -14.21
C ILE A 577 6.00 -25.34 -15.02
N TYR A 578 5.80 -25.18 -16.32
CA TYR A 578 5.30 -26.24 -17.20
C TYR A 578 6.39 -27.21 -17.68
N SER A 579 7.55 -26.68 -18.10
CA SER A 579 8.60 -27.48 -18.72
C SER A 579 9.58 -28.13 -17.74
N SER A 580 9.69 -27.60 -16.53
CA SER A 580 10.65 -28.06 -15.53
C SER A 580 9.96 -28.41 -14.22
N VAL A 581 9.29 -27.45 -13.57
CA VAL A 581 8.80 -27.63 -12.19
C VAL A 581 7.83 -28.83 -12.11
N LEU A 582 6.81 -28.88 -12.97
CA LEU A 582 5.88 -30.01 -13.02
C LEU A 582 6.56 -31.35 -13.36
N ALA A 583 7.63 -31.32 -14.17
CA ALA A 583 8.34 -32.52 -14.61
C ALA A 583 9.18 -33.16 -13.50
N PHE A 584 9.87 -32.33 -12.69
CA PHE A 584 10.71 -32.79 -11.58
C PHE A 584 9.94 -32.99 -10.27
N THR A 585 8.66 -32.62 -10.23
CA THR A 585 7.80 -32.87 -9.06
C THR A 585 7.60 -34.37 -8.81
N PRO A 586 7.54 -34.86 -7.55
CA PRO A 586 7.42 -36.29 -7.24
C PRO A 586 6.19 -36.97 -7.83
N LYS A 587 6.27 -38.29 -8.10
CA LYS A 587 5.18 -39.06 -8.75
C LYS A 587 3.87 -39.07 -7.96
N HIS A 588 3.93 -39.02 -6.64
CA HIS A 588 2.73 -39.05 -5.80
C HIS A 588 2.13 -37.67 -5.49
N SER A 589 2.80 -36.57 -5.86
CA SER A 589 2.27 -35.21 -5.76
C SER A 589 0.90 -35.10 -6.44
N THR A 590 -0.08 -34.55 -5.74
CA THR A 590 -1.43 -34.29 -6.26
C THR A 590 -1.41 -33.23 -7.34
N VAL A 591 -0.58 -32.18 -7.19
CA VAL A 591 -0.36 -31.15 -8.21
C VAL A 591 0.19 -31.81 -9.48
N ARG A 592 1.22 -32.64 -9.38
CA ARG A 592 1.75 -33.34 -10.55
C ARG A 592 0.70 -34.24 -11.20
N LYS A 593 -0.01 -35.05 -10.41
CA LYS A 593 -1.07 -35.93 -10.94
C LYS A 593 -2.15 -35.14 -11.68
N ALA A 594 -2.51 -33.97 -11.18
CA ALA A 594 -3.51 -33.10 -11.80
C ALA A 594 -3.03 -32.49 -13.12
N PHE A 595 -1.76 -32.06 -13.24
CA PHE A 595 -1.32 -31.24 -14.39
C PHE A 595 -0.34 -31.92 -15.35
N PHE A 596 0.32 -33.01 -14.96
CA PHE A 596 1.35 -33.66 -15.78
C PHE A 596 0.76 -34.56 -16.88
N GLN A 597 -0.46 -35.09 -16.70
CA GLN A 597 -1.07 -36.02 -17.65
C GLN A 597 -1.88 -35.31 -18.76
N ASP A 598 -2.32 -34.08 -18.54
CA ASP A 598 -3.30 -33.37 -19.40
C ASP A 598 -2.69 -32.59 -20.58
N ASN A 599 -1.66 -33.13 -21.25
CA ASN A 599 -1.04 -32.50 -22.44
C ASN A 599 -0.41 -31.10 -22.21
N GLN A 600 -0.20 -30.68 -20.95
CA GLN A 600 0.39 -29.38 -20.63
C GLN A 600 1.91 -29.32 -20.78
N ILE A 601 2.58 -30.47 -20.93
CA ILE A 601 4.02 -30.52 -21.20
C ILE A 601 4.24 -30.11 -22.66
N PRO A 602 5.15 -29.17 -22.93
CA PRO A 602 5.50 -28.85 -24.30
C PRO A 602 5.96 -30.09 -25.07
N GLN A 603 5.33 -30.35 -26.23
CA GLN A 603 5.54 -31.57 -27.03
C GLN A 603 7.00 -31.83 -27.45
N TRP A 604 7.86 -30.81 -27.40
CA TRP A 604 9.28 -30.93 -27.70
C TRP A 604 10.08 -31.61 -26.57
N ILE A 605 9.50 -31.81 -25.39
CA ILE A 605 10.10 -32.59 -24.30
C ILE A 605 9.82 -34.07 -24.55
N SER A 606 10.76 -34.74 -25.23
CA SER A 606 10.65 -36.16 -25.59
C SER A 606 11.17 -37.12 -24.50
N LEU A 607 12.00 -36.62 -23.59
CA LEU A 607 12.56 -37.35 -22.46
C LEU A 607 12.08 -36.69 -21.17
N THR A 608 11.14 -37.35 -20.50
CA THR A 608 10.68 -36.91 -19.19
C THR A 608 11.63 -37.42 -18.11
N PRO A 609 11.96 -36.61 -17.09
CA PRO A 609 12.77 -37.08 -15.97
C PRO A 609 12.01 -38.17 -15.20
N GLU A 610 12.75 -39.05 -14.52
CA GLU A 610 12.20 -39.96 -13.52
C GLU A 610 12.38 -39.35 -12.12
N PRO A 611 11.42 -38.56 -11.62
CA PRO A 611 11.51 -38.00 -10.28
C PRO A 611 11.24 -39.07 -9.23
N GLU A 612 11.59 -38.75 -7.99
CA GLU A 612 11.31 -39.58 -6.83
C GLU A 612 9.79 -39.81 -6.64
N ASP A 613 9.44 -40.83 -5.86
CA ASP A 613 8.04 -41.20 -5.66
C ASP A 613 7.30 -40.18 -4.77
N ASN A 614 7.96 -39.66 -3.72
CA ASN A 614 7.40 -38.69 -2.77
C ASN A 614 8.33 -37.49 -2.61
N TRP A 615 7.81 -36.40 -2.03
CA TRP A 615 8.67 -35.32 -1.55
C TRP A 615 9.64 -35.85 -0.51
N ASP A 616 10.88 -35.37 -0.58
CA ASP A 616 11.86 -35.62 0.46
C ASP A 616 11.50 -34.87 1.76
N GLN A 617 12.32 -35.05 2.80
CA GLN A 617 12.15 -34.33 4.06
C GLN A 617 12.50 -32.84 3.95
N CYS A 618 13.14 -32.40 2.84
CA CYS A 618 13.52 -31.01 2.64
C CYS A 618 12.28 -30.20 2.24
N GLN A 619 11.80 -29.35 3.15
CA GLN A 619 10.65 -28.50 2.88
C GLN A 619 10.99 -27.30 2.00
N GLN A 620 12.19 -26.75 2.18
CA GLN A 620 12.63 -25.55 1.47
C GLN A 620 14.15 -25.46 1.44
N VAL A 621 14.69 -24.98 0.32
CA VAL A 621 16.10 -24.62 0.16
C VAL A 621 16.21 -23.09 0.17
N LEU A 622 17.01 -22.55 1.09
CA LEU A 622 17.23 -21.11 1.22
C LEU A 622 18.52 -20.73 0.48
N GLU A 623 18.37 -20.20 -0.73
CA GLU A 623 19.51 -19.85 -1.60
C GLU A 623 19.92 -18.38 -1.41
N GLY A 624 21.23 -18.13 -1.36
CA GLY A 624 21.74 -16.76 -1.49
C GLY A 624 23.12 -16.49 -0.90
N HIS A 625 23.63 -17.33 0.00
CA HIS A 625 25.03 -17.25 0.41
C HIS A 625 25.95 -17.60 -0.77
N THR A 626 27.07 -16.87 -0.87
CA THR A 626 28.09 -17.11 -1.92
C THR A 626 29.25 -17.96 -1.41
N GLY A 627 29.29 -18.21 -0.10
CA GLY A 627 30.23 -19.09 0.58
C GLY A 627 29.53 -20.25 1.30
N SER A 628 30.33 -21.18 1.81
CA SER A 628 29.83 -22.30 2.61
C SER A 628 29.17 -21.80 3.89
N VAL A 629 27.93 -22.25 4.13
CA VAL A 629 27.20 -22.03 5.39
C VAL A 629 27.90 -22.80 6.50
N SER A 630 28.30 -22.11 7.56
CA SER A 630 29.09 -22.66 8.67
C SER A 630 28.24 -22.96 9.90
N SER A 631 27.14 -22.24 10.10
CA SER A 631 26.25 -22.37 11.25
C SER A 631 24.85 -21.86 10.92
N VAL A 632 23.84 -22.46 11.55
CA VAL A 632 22.44 -22.04 11.47
C VAL A 632 21.81 -22.05 12.85
N ALA A 633 20.87 -21.14 13.11
CA ALA A 633 20.10 -21.08 14.35
C ALA A 633 18.64 -20.69 14.06
N PHE A 634 17.70 -21.29 14.79
CA PHE A 634 16.31 -20.84 14.80
C PHE A 634 16.12 -19.75 15.84
N SER A 635 15.24 -18.79 15.55
CA SER A 635 14.76 -17.87 16.57
C SER A 635 13.86 -18.60 17.57
N PRO A 636 13.86 -18.22 18.86
CA PRO A 636 13.00 -18.85 19.88
C PRO A 636 11.50 -18.88 19.55
N ASP A 637 11.00 -17.84 18.86
CA ASP A 637 9.62 -17.74 18.37
C ASP A 637 9.37 -18.51 17.06
N SER A 638 10.40 -19.17 16.50
CA SER A 638 10.32 -19.98 15.27
C SER A 638 9.80 -19.22 14.04
N SER A 639 9.96 -17.90 14.02
CA SER A 639 9.59 -17.06 12.88
C SER A 639 10.76 -16.87 11.91
N LEU A 640 12.00 -16.94 12.40
CA LEU A 640 13.23 -16.68 11.65
C LEU A 640 14.26 -17.81 11.77
N VAL A 641 15.10 -17.93 10.72
CA VAL A 641 16.36 -18.66 10.74
C VAL A 641 17.50 -17.68 10.51
N ALA A 642 18.58 -17.79 11.27
CA ALA A 642 19.84 -17.12 10.98
C ALA A 642 20.84 -18.12 10.40
N SER A 643 21.59 -17.72 9.38
CA SER A 643 22.69 -18.50 8.82
C SER A 643 23.97 -17.68 8.77
N ALA A 644 25.07 -18.25 9.26
CA ALA A 644 26.41 -17.70 9.15
C ALA A 644 27.16 -18.39 8.00
N SER A 645 28.02 -17.64 7.31
CA SER A 645 28.70 -18.13 6.11
C SER A 645 30.16 -17.67 6.00
N ARG A 646 30.92 -18.41 5.19
CA ARG A 646 32.26 -18.02 4.74
C ARG A 646 32.28 -16.80 3.83
N ASP A 647 31.14 -16.31 3.38
CA ASP A 647 31.03 -15.04 2.65
C ASP A 647 31.01 -13.81 3.56
N GLU A 648 31.41 -13.97 4.82
CA GLU A 648 31.55 -12.88 5.82
C GLU A 648 30.22 -12.28 6.26
N THR A 649 29.08 -12.88 5.87
CA THR A 649 27.75 -12.41 6.23
C THR A 649 27.00 -13.35 7.16
N VAL A 650 26.07 -12.78 7.92
CA VAL A 650 24.96 -13.53 8.52
C VAL A 650 23.69 -13.13 7.78
N ARG A 651 22.85 -14.10 7.42
CA ARG A 651 21.55 -13.83 6.81
C ARG A 651 20.42 -14.26 7.73
N LEU A 652 19.37 -13.45 7.80
CA LEU A 652 18.13 -13.77 8.47
C LEU A 652 17.07 -14.09 7.43
N TRP A 653 16.40 -15.21 7.61
CA TRP A 653 15.40 -15.75 6.69
C TRP A 653 14.07 -15.86 7.42
N ARG A 654 12.99 -15.42 6.79
CA ARG A 654 11.64 -15.70 7.28
C ARG A 654 11.29 -17.13 6.92
N ILE A 655 10.90 -17.93 7.91
CA ILE A 655 10.55 -19.34 7.69
C ILE A 655 9.29 -19.48 6.82
N GLU A 656 8.39 -18.49 6.90
CA GLU A 656 7.10 -18.55 6.24
C GLU A 656 7.18 -18.69 4.71
N ASP A 657 8.05 -17.90 4.07
CA ASP A 657 8.19 -17.80 2.61
C ASP A 657 9.63 -18.07 2.13
N GLY A 658 10.56 -18.30 3.06
CA GLY A 658 12.00 -18.40 2.83
C GLY A 658 12.65 -17.12 2.34
N ALA A 659 11.97 -15.97 2.49
CA ALA A 659 12.56 -14.70 2.08
C ALA A 659 13.75 -14.36 2.98
N CYS A 660 14.86 -13.96 2.36
CA CYS A 660 15.96 -13.32 3.08
C CYS A 660 15.50 -11.93 3.53
N ILE A 661 15.23 -11.77 4.82
CA ILE A 661 14.74 -10.50 5.39
C ILE A 661 15.87 -9.56 5.80
N GLN A 662 17.07 -10.07 6.07
CA GLN A 662 18.26 -9.27 6.35
C GLN A 662 19.55 -9.96 5.94
N GLU A 663 20.51 -9.15 5.51
CA GLU A 663 21.90 -9.54 5.28
C GLU A 663 22.80 -8.69 6.20
N LEU A 664 23.21 -9.26 7.33
CA LEU A 664 24.05 -8.64 8.34
C LEU A 664 25.51 -8.66 7.88
N LYS A 665 26.01 -7.50 7.45
CA LYS A 665 27.38 -7.29 6.96
C LYS A 665 28.19 -6.51 7.99
N GLY A 666 29.44 -6.92 8.19
CA GLY A 666 30.38 -6.17 9.02
C GLY A 666 31.53 -6.98 9.58
N HIS A 667 31.42 -8.31 9.61
CA HIS A 667 32.60 -9.16 9.80
C HIS A 667 33.57 -9.01 8.63
N THR A 668 34.85 -9.22 8.89
CA THR A 668 35.95 -9.07 7.91
C THR A 668 36.61 -10.39 7.53
N ASP A 669 36.04 -11.50 8.00
CA ASP A 669 36.42 -12.87 7.69
C ASP A 669 35.19 -13.79 7.93
N SER A 670 35.32 -15.05 7.55
CA SER A 670 34.29 -16.10 7.64
C SER A 670 33.62 -16.12 9.01
N VAL A 671 32.29 -15.98 8.99
CA VAL A 671 31.47 -16.15 10.20
C VAL A 671 31.38 -17.64 10.48
N SER A 672 31.67 -18.04 11.71
CA SER A 672 31.77 -19.45 12.12
C SER A 672 30.59 -19.92 12.96
N SER A 673 29.87 -19.01 13.62
CA SER A 673 28.75 -19.33 14.50
C SER A 673 27.73 -18.20 14.56
N VAL A 674 26.46 -18.56 14.75
CA VAL A 674 25.35 -17.63 14.97
C VAL A 674 24.39 -18.16 16.04
N ALA A 675 23.82 -17.27 16.85
CA ALA A 675 22.82 -17.63 17.87
C ALA A 675 21.82 -16.49 18.08
N PHE A 676 20.57 -16.83 18.40
CA PHE A 676 19.55 -15.87 18.80
C PHE A 676 19.56 -15.62 20.31
N SER A 677 19.20 -14.41 20.72
CA SER A 677 18.82 -14.15 22.11
C SER A 677 17.47 -14.81 22.45
N PRO A 678 17.19 -15.12 23.73
CA PRO A 678 15.95 -15.80 24.13
C PRO A 678 14.66 -15.05 23.81
N ASP A 679 14.73 -13.72 23.67
CA ASP A 679 13.60 -12.83 23.36
C ASP A 679 13.45 -12.56 21.86
N SER A 680 14.19 -13.25 20.99
CA SER A 680 14.22 -13.02 19.53
C SER A 680 14.51 -11.57 19.13
N SER A 681 15.13 -10.75 19.99
CA SER A 681 15.44 -9.34 19.68
C SER A 681 16.86 -9.13 19.14
N LEU A 682 17.79 -10.03 19.46
CA LEU A 682 19.20 -9.97 19.06
C LEU A 682 19.68 -11.26 18.38
N VAL A 683 20.70 -11.11 17.54
CA VAL A 683 21.56 -12.19 17.04
C VAL A 683 23.00 -11.94 17.46
N ALA A 684 23.67 -12.95 17.99
CA ALA A 684 25.10 -12.96 18.19
C ALA A 684 25.78 -13.73 17.06
N SER A 685 26.88 -13.21 16.51
CA SER A 685 27.70 -13.91 15.53
C SER A 685 29.17 -13.89 15.91
N ALA A 686 29.87 -14.98 15.67
CA ALA A 686 31.31 -15.10 15.89
C ALA A 686 32.02 -15.34 14.57
N SER A 687 33.16 -14.69 14.34
CA SER A 687 33.93 -14.79 13.10
C SER A 687 35.40 -15.09 13.34
N ARG A 688 36.07 -15.58 12.28
CA ARG A 688 37.53 -15.71 12.20
C ARG A 688 38.27 -14.37 12.27
N ASP A 689 37.57 -13.24 12.14
CA ASP A 689 38.11 -11.91 12.41
C ASP A 689 38.38 -11.64 13.91
N LYS A 690 38.19 -12.65 14.75
CA LYS A 690 38.44 -12.67 16.20
C LYS A 690 37.45 -11.82 17.01
N THR A 691 36.32 -11.47 16.40
CA THR A 691 35.27 -10.68 17.05
C THR A 691 33.98 -11.46 17.20
N VAL A 692 33.21 -11.09 18.23
CA VAL A 692 31.80 -11.45 18.35
C VAL A 692 30.98 -10.18 18.16
N ARG A 693 29.96 -10.22 17.31
CA ARG A 693 29.07 -9.09 17.07
C ARG A 693 27.66 -9.39 17.55
N LEU A 694 27.06 -8.40 18.20
CA LEU A 694 25.65 -8.41 18.58
C LEU A 694 24.86 -7.53 17.62
N TRP A 695 23.87 -8.12 16.99
CA TRP A 695 23.01 -7.50 16.00
C TRP A 695 21.61 -7.39 16.55
N ARG A 696 20.96 -6.24 16.39
CA ARG A 696 19.52 -6.13 16.66
C ARG A 696 18.75 -6.68 15.47
N ILE A 697 17.79 -7.57 15.69
CA ILE A 697 17.00 -8.17 14.61
C ILE A 697 16.06 -7.14 13.99
N GLU A 698 15.52 -6.22 14.78
CA GLU A 698 14.54 -5.24 14.30
C GLU A 698 15.06 -4.36 13.16
N ASP A 699 16.38 -4.14 13.11
CA ASP A 699 17.00 -3.22 12.18
C ASP A 699 18.33 -3.67 11.59
N GLY A 700 18.85 -4.84 12.01
CA GLY A 700 20.11 -5.40 11.54
C GLY A 700 21.34 -4.63 11.98
N ALA A 701 21.20 -3.66 12.89
CA ALA A 701 22.32 -2.85 13.34
C ALA A 701 23.24 -3.67 14.25
N CYS A 702 24.56 -3.57 14.02
CA CYS A 702 25.55 -4.07 14.96
C CYS A 702 25.57 -3.15 16.19
N ILE A 703 25.00 -3.59 17.30
CA ILE A 703 24.94 -2.84 18.56
C ILE A 703 26.29 -2.86 19.25
N GLN A 704 27.01 -3.97 19.16
CA GLN A 704 28.26 -4.13 19.89
C GLN A 704 29.21 -5.08 19.17
N GLU A 705 30.49 -4.70 19.13
CA GLU A 705 31.60 -5.53 18.72
C GLU A 705 32.43 -5.90 19.95
N LEU A 706 32.50 -7.19 20.26
CA LEU A 706 33.23 -7.74 21.39
C LEU A 706 34.57 -8.28 20.90
N LYS A 707 35.65 -7.65 21.37
CA LYS A 707 37.04 -8.02 21.08
C LYS A 707 37.66 -8.64 22.34
N GLY A 708 38.31 -9.78 22.18
CA GLY A 708 38.91 -10.51 23.30
C GLY A 708 39.55 -11.84 22.88
N HIS A 709 39.13 -12.39 21.75
CA HIS A 709 39.80 -13.54 21.15
C HIS A 709 41.04 -13.07 20.37
N THR A 710 42.17 -13.76 20.54
CA THR A 710 43.44 -13.43 19.88
C THR A 710 43.90 -14.49 18.90
N GLY A 711 43.17 -15.61 18.81
CA GLY A 711 43.46 -16.78 17.97
C GLY A 711 43.18 -16.53 16.51
#